data_AF-A0A356EKY1-F1
#
_entry.id   AF-A0A356EKY1-F1
#
_cell.length_a   1.000
_cell.length_b   1.000
_cell.length_c   1.000
_cell.angle_alpha   90.00
_cell.angle_beta   90.00
_cell.angle_gamma   90.00
#
_symmetry.space_group_name_H-M   'P 1'
#
loop_
_entity.id
_entity.type
_entity.pdbx_description
1 polymer ?
#
loop_
_entity_poly.entity_id
_entity_poly.type
_entity_poly.pdbx_seq_one_letter_code
_entity_poly.pdbx_strand_id
1 'polypeptide(L)'
;MEEILGYLNFSGGAPDAAFLRALNGLSDAIKVKTRRQGADNQTDDAPPAWRRLAEHLRLGAVRLRESKSAFQNSEQAEAVLRLVFDETLPAYRRFHKDLLFHQTEATLFGPLFIGRVCEAVLSEGKPWDDTARIVEGAVVRLNDYVGHRPVAVLRNRRKLQPYAHERVRPIPLWIRDVGAGAGPWAEVVEQTLDILRDADPDLLARAWFDLDMLDELALDPRAYDFDHPVHRRPNYQFGQWDPHQIDNRGYYRRFIVQQMTLDAIVERIEHRGRLARREVVFEGAAVLAGTILMGSGISGDGPGRHDSNTTLATLLTHIAEYRDDFYKRLFQRVPGKHHQRLVIEAERLHQPFGGARQHLNQFLAARRASQLQHVHLSQLYARMGQAEAAVAQARVVPVAAARMHCEIQCRITAARRHLDRREFEPAEQILGEIDDYLHRAIECGALVDPWNILGFDAQFSLFPALENSCPDHRVDELLDLMESIFELYARFEREASAAGRKDSRRRVADALARLAEWWDQFASTEVSSIEGISGREACESSRHVADVLGLWHEAGTAAGDMAFWRRHVDGFRSAEAYGSVVEGLLDQGDLVAAMGLLMQWLSQSDEIPLAEGKHSFHELAIRWMRLHWTSDGRGEEGGREVADTENRWAATRRFLDYLEAGGESYWTVPRLELLSESVDEEESEEEEDEEKGEEGESAKGGIYGAAYENVVYRDTTDDGIEGELFETGAATDDFELTAEAERISKRLAFLRMLARLWRMAARAAIDLPPGT
;
A
#
# COMPACT_ATOMS: atom_id res chain seq x y z
N MET A 1 3.78 34.55 -30.52
CA MET A 1 2.32 34.57 -30.73
C MET A 1 1.97 34.02 -32.11
N GLU A 2 2.46 34.64 -33.19
CA GLU A 2 2.23 34.15 -34.56
C GLU A 2 2.74 32.72 -34.78
N GLU A 3 3.95 32.41 -34.31
CA GLU A 3 4.54 31.07 -34.37
C GLU A 3 3.69 30.03 -33.63
N ILE A 4 3.21 30.37 -32.43
CA ILE A 4 2.35 29.49 -31.61
C ILE A 4 1.04 29.21 -32.33
N LEU A 5 0.32 30.26 -32.72
CA LEU A 5 -1.00 30.13 -33.35
C LEU A 5 -0.90 29.57 -34.76
N GLY A 6 0.20 29.81 -35.47
CA GLY A 6 0.48 29.20 -36.77
C GLY A 6 0.64 27.70 -36.65
N TYR A 7 1.44 27.23 -35.68
CA TYR A 7 1.56 25.81 -35.40
C TYR A 7 0.20 25.19 -35.05
N LEU A 8 -0.57 25.79 -34.13
CA LEU A 8 -1.89 25.28 -33.75
C LEU A 8 -2.88 25.21 -34.94
N ASN A 9 -2.75 26.11 -35.92
CA ASN A 9 -3.66 26.16 -37.06
C ASN A 9 -3.29 25.21 -38.20
N PHE A 10 -2.00 24.91 -38.40
CA PHE A 10 -1.52 24.20 -39.59
C PHE A 10 -0.83 22.86 -39.31
N SER A 11 -0.41 22.60 -38.08
CA SER A 11 0.25 21.35 -37.71
C SER A 11 -0.74 20.19 -37.57
N GLY A 12 -0.24 18.98 -37.82
CA GLY A 12 -0.92 17.71 -37.49
C GLY A 12 -0.49 17.14 -36.13
N GLY A 13 0.26 17.89 -35.31
CA GLY A 13 0.69 17.46 -33.97
C GLY A 13 2.10 16.88 -33.88
N ALA A 14 2.90 16.97 -34.95
CA ALA A 14 4.31 16.60 -34.90
C ALA A 14 5.09 17.54 -33.95
N PRO A 15 6.02 17.04 -33.12
CA PRO A 15 6.79 17.88 -32.22
C PRO A 15 7.56 18.97 -32.97
N ASP A 16 7.48 20.21 -32.47
CA ASP A 16 8.18 21.36 -33.07
C ASP A 16 8.86 22.22 -31.99
N ALA A 17 10.20 22.28 -32.06
CA ALA A 17 11.01 23.04 -31.10
C ALA A 17 10.75 24.55 -31.20
N ALA A 18 10.42 25.06 -32.39
CA ALA A 18 10.17 26.48 -32.60
C ALA A 18 8.88 26.92 -31.87
N PHE A 19 7.78 26.17 -32.07
CA PHE A 19 6.55 26.27 -31.30
C PHE A 19 6.76 26.19 -29.78
N LEU A 20 7.43 25.15 -29.29
CA LEU A 20 7.63 24.94 -27.85
C LEU A 20 8.45 26.07 -27.22
N ARG A 21 9.49 26.54 -27.90
CA ARG A 21 10.32 27.67 -27.44
C ARG A 21 9.51 28.96 -27.37
N ALA A 22 8.67 29.24 -28.38
CA ALA A 22 7.80 30.40 -28.39
C ALA A 22 6.75 30.35 -27.26
N LEU A 23 6.16 29.17 -27.01
CA LEU A 23 5.19 28.96 -25.92
C LEU A 23 5.83 29.14 -24.54
N ASN A 24 7.03 28.59 -24.36
CA ASN A 24 7.81 28.72 -23.13
C ASN A 24 8.16 30.19 -22.84
N GLY A 25 8.70 30.90 -23.83
CA GLY A 25 9.04 32.33 -23.70
C GLY A 25 7.82 33.23 -23.45
N LEU A 26 6.68 32.95 -24.08
CA LEU A 26 5.44 33.70 -23.83
C LEU A 26 4.97 33.51 -22.38
N SER A 27 5.04 32.28 -21.88
CA SER A 27 4.64 31.95 -20.50
C SER A 27 5.52 32.65 -19.48
N ASP A 28 6.83 32.71 -19.71
CA ASP A 28 7.76 33.44 -18.84
C ASP A 28 7.49 34.96 -18.86
N ALA A 29 7.26 35.54 -20.04
CA ALA A 29 6.92 36.95 -20.18
C ALA A 29 5.63 37.33 -19.41
N ILE A 30 4.60 36.46 -19.44
CA ILE A 30 3.35 36.64 -18.68
C ILE A 30 3.62 36.57 -17.17
N LYS A 31 4.45 35.62 -16.71
CA LYS A 31 4.85 35.49 -15.30
C LYS A 31 5.59 36.74 -14.81
N VAL A 32 6.57 37.24 -15.57
CA VAL A 32 7.34 38.44 -15.25
C VAL A 32 6.43 39.68 -15.19
N LYS A 33 5.55 39.86 -16.18
CA LYS A 33 4.59 40.98 -16.20
C LYS A 33 3.66 40.93 -14.99
N THR A 34 3.17 39.76 -14.64
CA THR A 34 2.32 39.53 -13.47
C THR A 34 3.04 39.89 -12.17
N ARG A 35 4.28 39.42 -11.96
CA ARG A 35 5.05 39.74 -10.75
C ARG A 35 5.28 41.23 -10.58
N ARG A 36 5.49 41.96 -11.69
CA ARG A 36 5.65 43.42 -11.68
C ARG A 36 4.34 44.16 -11.36
N GLN A 37 3.19 43.60 -11.76
CA GLN A 37 1.87 44.18 -11.51
C GLN A 37 1.28 43.80 -10.14
N GLY A 38 1.70 42.67 -9.56
CA GLY A 38 1.20 42.12 -8.30
C GLY A 38 2.03 42.47 -7.05
N ALA A 39 2.93 43.46 -7.12
CA ALA A 39 3.66 43.95 -5.95
C ALA A 39 2.78 44.82 -5.00
N ASP A 40 1.59 45.25 -5.43
CA ASP A 40 0.67 46.11 -4.67
C ASP A 40 -0.69 45.47 -4.31
N ASN A 41 -1.00 44.23 -4.76
CA ASN A 41 -2.26 43.57 -4.43
C ASN A 41 -2.17 42.04 -4.64
N GLN A 42 -1.69 41.32 -3.63
CA GLN A 42 -1.86 39.86 -3.57
C GLN A 42 -3.24 39.55 -3.00
N THR A 43 -4.24 39.42 -3.88
CA THR A 43 -5.46 38.69 -3.55
C THR A 43 -5.31 37.25 -4.07
N ASP A 44 -5.66 36.26 -3.25
CA ASP A 44 -5.67 34.82 -3.56
C ASP A 44 -6.54 34.43 -4.78
N ASP A 45 -7.28 35.39 -5.36
CA ASP A 45 -8.23 35.19 -6.47
C ASP A 45 -7.62 35.35 -7.88
N ALA A 46 -6.31 35.56 -8.03
CA ALA A 46 -5.69 35.73 -9.35
C ALA A 46 -5.70 34.39 -10.13
N PRO A 47 -6.17 34.35 -11.40
CA PRO A 47 -6.26 33.11 -12.15
C PRO A 47 -4.87 32.47 -12.34
N PRO A 48 -4.77 31.13 -12.32
CA PRO A 48 -3.50 30.43 -12.47
C PRO A 48 -2.82 30.77 -13.80
N ALA A 49 -1.49 30.66 -13.84
CA ALA A 49 -0.68 31.14 -14.97
C ALA A 49 -1.10 30.54 -16.33
N TRP A 50 -1.51 29.26 -16.34
CA TRP A 50 -1.96 28.57 -17.54
C TRP A 50 -3.28 29.12 -18.11
N ARG A 51 -4.22 29.58 -17.26
CA ARG A 51 -5.46 30.23 -17.71
C ARG A 51 -5.18 31.60 -18.33
N ARG A 52 -4.25 32.35 -17.74
CA ARG A 52 -3.78 33.62 -18.32
C ARG A 52 -3.10 33.40 -19.67
N LEU A 53 -2.31 32.33 -19.82
CA LEU A 53 -1.76 31.94 -21.10
C LEU A 53 -2.88 31.66 -22.11
N ALA A 54 -3.90 30.88 -21.73
CA ALA A 54 -5.06 30.60 -22.58
C ALA A 54 -5.76 31.89 -23.06
N GLU A 55 -6.03 32.83 -22.16
CA GLU A 55 -6.62 34.15 -22.49
C GLU A 55 -5.75 34.93 -23.48
N HIS A 56 -4.43 34.98 -23.25
CA HIS A 56 -3.51 35.68 -24.15
C HIS A 56 -3.46 35.04 -25.54
N LEU A 57 -3.53 33.70 -25.63
CA LEU A 57 -3.58 32.98 -26.90
C LEU A 57 -4.90 33.21 -27.63
N ARG A 58 -6.04 33.19 -26.93
CA ARG A 58 -7.37 33.47 -27.49
C ARG A 58 -7.45 34.91 -28.04
N LEU A 59 -7.02 35.89 -27.26
CA LEU A 59 -6.95 37.29 -27.72
C LEU A 59 -5.96 37.45 -28.88
N GLY A 60 -4.86 36.71 -28.86
CA GLY A 60 -3.89 36.65 -29.96
C GLY A 60 -4.52 36.12 -31.26
N ALA A 61 -5.32 35.06 -31.17
CA ALA A 61 -6.01 34.46 -32.32
C ALA A 61 -6.96 35.44 -32.99
N VAL A 62 -7.79 36.14 -32.21
CA VAL A 62 -8.70 37.18 -32.71
C VAL A 62 -7.92 38.30 -33.43
N ARG A 63 -6.87 38.83 -32.79
CA ARG A 63 -6.05 39.90 -33.39
C ARG A 63 -5.36 39.48 -34.68
N LEU A 64 -4.86 38.24 -34.76
CA LEU A 64 -4.20 37.74 -35.97
C LEU A 64 -5.18 37.50 -37.11
N ARG A 65 -6.39 37.03 -36.81
CA ARG A 65 -7.47 36.89 -37.79
C ARG A 65 -7.86 38.22 -38.43
N GLU A 66 -7.89 39.30 -37.64
CA GLU A 66 -8.20 40.66 -38.13
C GLU A 66 -7.04 41.29 -38.92
N SER A 67 -5.79 40.96 -38.59
CA SER A 67 -4.61 41.66 -39.12
C SER A 67 -3.85 40.93 -40.23
N LYS A 68 -4.00 39.60 -40.36
CA LYS A 68 -3.22 38.79 -41.31
C LYS A 68 -4.09 37.84 -42.14
N SER A 69 -3.94 37.90 -43.46
CA SER A 69 -4.66 37.03 -44.40
C SER A 69 -4.44 35.53 -44.16
N ALA A 70 -3.22 35.14 -43.75
CA ALA A 70 -2.87 33.75 -43.44
C ALA A 70 -3.69 33.15 -42.29
N PHE A 71 -4.26 33.99 -41.40
CA PHE A 71 -5.06 33.56 -40.25
C PHE A 71 -6.57 33.79 -40.45
N GLN A 72 -7.03 34.06 -41.68
CA GLN A 72 -8.47 34.22 -41.95
C GLN A 72 -9.29 32.97 -41.65
N ASN A 73 -8.72 31.78 -41.89
CA ASN A 73 -9.27 30.50 -41.45
C ASN A 73 -8.49 30.03 -40.21
N SER A 74 -8.98 30.40 -39.03
CA SER A 74 -8.43 30.04 -37.71
C SER A 74 -9.25 28.95 -37.00
N GLU A 75 -10.15 28.26 -37.70
CA GLU A 75 -11.09 27.29 -37.10
C GLU A 75 -10.36 26.19 -36.33
N GLN A 76 -9.25 25.68 -36.88
CA GLN A 76 -8.45 24.66 -36.21
C GLN A 76 -7.79 25.21 -34.94
N ALA A 77 -7.13 26.38 -35.01
CA ALA A 77 -6.49 26.96 -33.83
C ALA A 77 -7.51 27.29 -32.72
N GLU A 78 -8.67 27.84 -33.07
CA GLU A 78 -9.75 28.13 -32.12
C GLU A 78 -10.28 26.84 -31.47
N ALA A 79 -10.53 25.80 -32.26
CA ALA A 79 -10.99 24.52 -31.75
C ALA A 79 -9.94 23.84 -30.84
N VAL A 80 -8.66 23.85 -31.23
CA VAL A 80 -7.57 23.27 -30.43
C VAL A 80 -7.38 24.02 -29.11
N LEU A 81 -7.46 25.36 -29.11
CA LEU A 81 -7.40 26.15 -27.88
C LEU A 81 -8.55 25.80 -26.92
N ARG A 82 -9.77 25.60 -27.44
CA ARG A 82 -10.91 25.11 -26.64
C ARG A 82 -10.63 23.71 -26.09
N LEU A 83 -10.28 22.77 -26.96
CA LEU A 83 -10.04 21.36 -26.60
C LEU A 83 -8.91 21.18 -25.59
N VAL A 84 -7.82 21.94 -25.70
CA VAL A 84 -6.69 21.87 -24.77
C VAL A 84 -7.08 22.45 -23.41
N PHE A 85 -7.54 23.70 -23.37
CA PHE A 85 -7.66 24.45 -22.11
C PHE A 85 -8.97 24.18 -21.35
N ASP A 86 -10.07 23.91 -22.05
CA ASP A 86 -11.38 23.74 -21.43
C ASP A 86 -11.73 22.27 -21.21
N GLU A 87 -11.16 21.34 -21.99
CA GLU A 87 -11.56 19.93 -21.99
C GLU A 87 -10.43 18.99 -21.54
N THR A 88 -9.28 19.01 -22.25
CA THR A 88 -8.20 18.02 -22.08
C THR A 88 -7.42 18.21 -20.77
N LEU A 89 -7.03 19.44 -20.42
CA LEU A 89 -6.34 19.68 -19.14
C LEU A 89 -7.24 19.31 -17.93
N PRO A 90 -8.53 19.72 -17.86
CA PRO A 90 -9.44 19.25 -16.82
C PRO A 90 -9.71 17.73 -16.85
N ALA A 91 -9.78 17.12 -18.04
CA ALA A 91 -9.95 15.67 -18.16
C ALA A 91 -8.72 14.91 -17.64
N TYR A 92 -7.51 15.36 -17.95
CA TYR A 92 -6.27 14.80 -17.40
C TYR A 92 -6.26 14.84 -15.86
N ARG A 93 -6.69 15.98 -15.27
CA ARG A 93 -6.80 16.11 -13.81
C ARG A 93 -7.85 15.17 -13.21
N ARG A 94 -9.01 14.99 -13.88
CA ARG A 94 -10.05 14.03 -13.43
C ARG A 94 -9.59 12.58 -13.54
N PHE A 95 -8.90 12.24 -14.62
CA PHE A 95 -8.33 10.91 -14.84
C PHE A 95 -7.32 10.55 -13.74
N HIS A 96 -6.53 11.54 -13.31
CA HIS A 96 -5.51 11.40 -12.27
C HIS A 96 -5.95 11.90 -10.88
N LYS A 97 -7.25 11.96 -10.60
CA LYS A 97 -7.80 12.49 -9.33
C LYS A 97 -7.30 11.76 -8.08
N ASP A 98 -6.93 10.49 -8.24
CA ASP A 98 -6.46 9.62 -7.16
C ASP A 98 -4.93 9.66 -7.08
N LEU A 99 -4.24 9.33 -8.18
CA LEU A 99 -2.78 9.26 -8.22
C LEU A 99 -2.08 10.62 -8.00
N LEU A 100 -2.60 11.69 -8.61
CA LEU A 100 -1.99 13.03 -8.59
C LEU A 100 -2.78 14.02 -7.73
N PHE A 101 -3.51 13.53 -6.72
CA PHE A 101 -4.38 14.36 -5.87
C PHE A 101 -3.65 15.49 -5.13
N HIS A 102 -2.37 15.28 -4.79
CA HIS A 102 -1.52 16.24 -4.09
C HIS A 102 -0.97 17.33 -5.02
N GLN A 103 -1.08 17.14 -6.35
CA GLN A 103 -0.53 18.08 -7.31
C GLN A 103 -1.43 19.30 -7.51
N THR A 104 -0.79 20.46 -7.61
CA THR A 104 -1.48 21.70 -7.96
C THR A 104 -1.53 21.87 -9.47
N GLU A 105 -2.56 22.57 -9.98
CA GLU A 105 -2.63 22.89 -11.42
C GLU A 105 -1.42 23.73 -11.88
N ALA A 106 -0.85 24.55 -10.99
CA ALA A 106 0.31 25.36 -11.30
C ALA A 106 1.57 24.51 -11.52
N THR A 107 1.69 23.39 -10.79
CA THR A 107 2.77 22.42 -10.94
C THR A 107 2.57 21.56 -12.18
N LEU A 108 1.37 21.01 -12.39
CA LEU A 108 1.07 20.12 -13.51
C LEU A 108 1.15 20.85 -14.86
N PHE A 109 0.51 22.03 -14.96
CA PHE A 109 0.29 22.70 -16.25
C PHE A 109 1.38 23.73 -16.54
N GLY A 110 2.63 23.25 -16.53
CA GLY A 110 3.79 24.00 -17.01
C GLY A 110 3.73 24.25 -18.53
N PRO A 111 4.49 25.23 -19.06
CA PRO A 111 4.40 25.62 -20.47
C PRO A 111 4.77 24.49 -21.43
N LEU A 112 5.80 23.71 -21.12
CA LEU A 112 6.21 22.58 -21.95
C LEU A 112 5.20 21.43 -21.86
N PHE A 113 4.58 21.20 -20.70
CA PHE A 113 3.49 20.24 -20.55
C PHE A 113 2.29 20.64 -21.42
N ILE A 114 1.86 21.91 -21.37
CA ILE A 114 0.80 22.44 -22.24
C ILE A 114 1.16 22.25 -23.71
N GLY A 115 2.43 22.47 -24.08
CA GLY A 115 2.95 22.18 -25.42
C GLY A 115 2.72 20.73 -25.84
N ARG A 116 3.05 19.76 -24.97
CA ARG A 116 2.78 18.33 -25.20
C ARG A 116 1.28 18.02 -25.31
N VAL A 117 0.42 18.70 -24.55
CA VAL A 117 -1.03 18.56 -24.68
C VAL A 117 -1.53 19.08 -26.02
N CYS A 118 -1.00 20.21 -26.51
CA CYS A 118 -1.31 20.71 -27.85
C CYS A 118 -0.90 19.69 -28.94
N GLU A 119 0.31 19.13 -28.85
CA GLU A 119 0.80 18.08 -29.76
C GLU A 119 -0.13 16.85 -29.74
N ALA A 120 -0.54 16.40 -28.54
CA ALA A 120 -1.42 15.25 -28.38
C ALA A 120 -2.82 15.49 -28.96
N VAL A 121 -3.46 16.63 -28.66
CA VAL A 121 -4.78 17.00 -29.21
C VAL A 121 -4.73 17.13 -30.73
N LEU A 122 -3.68 17.75 -31.28
CA LEU A 122 -3.52 17.89 -32.72
C LEU A 122 -3.35 16.53 -33.43
N SER A 123 -2.65 15.59 -32.78
CA SER A 123 -2.41 14.24 -33.31
C SER A 123 -3.69 13.41 -33.45
N GLU A 124 -4.75 13.71 -32.69
CA GLU A 124 -6.05 13.03 -32.81
C GLU A 124 -6.84 13.46 -34.05
N GLY A 125 -6.52 14.63 -34.63
CA GLY A 125 -7.04 15.09 -35.90
C GLY A 125 -8.55 15.40 -35.96
N LYS A 126 -8.97 15.87 -37.14
CA LYS A 126 -10.37 16.23 -37.47
C LYS A 126 -11.29 14.98 -37.44
N PRO A 127 -12.61 15.16 -37.18
CA PRO A 127 -13.33 16.42 -36.93
C PRO A 127 -13.10 16.96 -35.51
N TRP A 128 -12.92 18.27 -35.38
CA TRP A 128 -12.61 18.95 -34.11
C TRP A 128 -13.82 19.11 -33.17
N ASP A 129 -15.02 18.79 -33.65
CA ASP A 129 -16.26 18.84 -32.86
C ASP A 129 -16.48 17.57 -32.03
N ASP A 130 -15.76 16.48 -32.35
CA ASP A 130 -15.79 15.22 -31.61
C ASP A 130 -14.90 15.31 -30.36
N THR A 131 -15.34 16.12 -29.39
CA THR A 131 -14.58 16.40 -28.16
C THR A 131 -14.25 15.13 -27.39
N ALA A 132 -15.18 14.19 -27.24
CA ALA A 132 -14.99 13.01 -26.41
C ALA A 132 -13.85 12.12 -26.94
N ARG A 133 -13.87 11.80 -28.24
CA ARG A 133 -12.83 11.01 -28.90
C ARG A 133 -11.45 11.65 -28.76
N ILE A 134 -11.36 12.97 -29.01
CA ILE A 134 -10.08 13.69 -28.98
C ILE A 134 -9.52 13.75 -27.56
N VAL A 135 -10.36 14.06 -26.57
CA VAL A 135 -9.93 14.17 -25.18
C VAL A 135 -9.47 12.83 -24.62
N GLU A 136 -10.24 11.76 -24.88
CA GLU A 136 -9.87 10.41 -24.45
C GLU A 136 -8.57 9.94 -25.12
N GLY A 137 -8.46 10.10 -26.45
CA GLY A 137 -7.25 9.76 -27.21
C GLY A 137 -6.02 10.55 -26.76
N ALA A 138 -6.16 11.86 -26.53
CA ALA A 138 -5.08 12.70 -26.05
C ALA A 138 -4.61 12.31 -24.64
N VAL A 139 -5.52 12.03 -23.70
CA VAL A 139 -5.16 11.59 -22.34
C VAL A 139 -4.41 10.25 -22.37
N VAL A 140 -4.89 9.28 -23.17
CA VAL A 140 -4.22 7.99 -23.34
C VAL A 140 -2.82 8.16 -23.93
N ARG A 141 -2.67 9.03 -24.95
CA ARG A 141 -1.37 9.32 -25.58
C ARG A 141 -0.39 10.01 -24.64
N LEU A 142 -0.87 10.91 -23.78
CA LEU A 142 -0.05 11.61 -22.81
C LEU A 142 0.50 10.66 -21.75
N ASN A 143 -0.31 9.69 -21.30
CA ASN A 143 0.02 8.72 -20.26
C ASN A 143 0.99 7.63 -20.76
N ASP A 144 2.25 8.01 -20.94
CA ASP A 144 3.29 7.20 -21.57
C ASP A 144 4.38 6.68 -20.59
N TYR A 145 4.24 6.93 -19.28
CA TYR A 145 5.26 6.55 -18.28
C TYR A 145 4.66 5.92 -17.02
N VAL A 146 5.31 4.87 -16.49
CA VAL A 146 4.92 4.19 -15.23
C VAL A 146 6.09 4.02 -14.23
N GLY A 147 7.33 4.32 -14.64
CA GLY A 147 8.52 4.09 -13.82
C GLY A 147 8.92 2.63 -13.69
N HIS A 148 9.68 2.28 -12.63
CA HIS A 148 10.11 0.91 -12.38
C HIS A 148 8.93 0.08 -11.83
N ARG A 149 8.28 -0.66 -12.71
CA ARG A 149 7.08 -1.44 -12.41
C ARG A 149 7.22 -2.86 -12.99
N PRO A 150 7.64 -3.85 -12.18
CA PRO A 150 7.58 -5.26 -12.58
C PRO A 150 6.14 -5.63 -12.90
N VAL A 151 5.88 -6.31 -14.03
CA VAL A 151 4.52 -6.72 -14.44
C VAL A 151 4.46 -8.24 -14.53
N ALA A 152 3.49 -8.84 -13.84
CA ALA A 152 3.28 -10.28 -13.84
C ALA A 152 3.02 -10.80 -15.27
N VAL A 153 3.85 -11.75 -15.71
CA VAL A 153 3.78 -12.36 -17.05
C VAL A 153 2.84 -13.56 -17.03
N LEU A 154 1.54 -13.29 -16.93
CA LEU A 154 0.50 -14.34 -16.89
C LEU A 154 -0.26 -14.39 -18.22
N ARG A 155 -0.80 -15.57 -18.57
CA ARG A 155 -1.69 -15.74 -19.73
C ARG A 155 -3.08 -15.15 -19.44
N ASN A 156 -3.15 -13.83 -19.28
CA ASN A 156 -4.38 -13.09 -19.01
C ASN A 156 -4.69 -12.07 -20.14
N ARG A 157 -5.86 -11.44 -20.07
CA ARG A 157 -6.32 -10.46 -21.08
C ARG A 157 -5.47 -9.18 -21.14
N ARG A 158 -4.67 -8.88 -20.09
CA ARG A 158 -3.88 -7.64 -19.97
C ARG A 158 -2.57 -7.64 -20.74
N LYS A 159 -2.14 -8.78 -21.31
CA LYS A 159 -0.98 -8.88 -22.24
C LYS A 159 0.26 -8.09 -21.77
N LEU A 160 0.66 -8.23 -20.50
CA LEU A 160 1.86 -7.60 -19.93
C LEU A 160 1.79 -6.07 -19.77
N GLN A 161 0.61 -5.46 -19.77
CA GLN A 161 0.47 -4.01 -19.64
C GLN A 161 0.04 -3.59 -18.21
N PRO A 162 0.70 -2.57 -17.61
CA PRO A 162 0.21 -1.89 -16.41
C PRO A 162 -1.20 -1.33 -16.59
N TYR A 163 -1.89 -1.01 -15.48
CA TYR A 163 -3.20 -0.37 -15.57
C TYR A 163 -3.08 1.03 -16.19
N ALA A 164 -4.13 1.48 -16.89
CA ALA A 164 -4.11 2.77 -17.57
C ALA A 164 -3.95 3.95 -16.59
N HIS A 165 -4.54 3.84 -15.39
CA HIS A 165 -4.46 4.86 -14.34
C HIS A 165 -3.12 4.87 -13.59
N GLU A 166 -2.27 3.85 -13.73
CA GLU A 166 -0.88 3.89 -13.23
C GLU A 166 0.03 4.77 -14.09
N ARG A 167 -0.32 4.96 -15.37
CA ARG A 167 0.49 5.68 -16.35
C ARG A 167 0.23 7.17 -16.27
N VAL A 168 1.29 7.96 -16.23
CA VAL A 168 1.24 9.42 -16.21
C VAL A 168 2.03 9.99 -17.37
N ARG A 169 1.79 11.26 -17.69
CA ARG A 169 2.72 12.06 -18.49
C ARG A 169 3.77 12.68 -17.56
N PRO A 170 5.06 12.37 -17.71
CA PRO A 170 6.12 13.11 -17.04
C PRO A 170 6.09 14.59 -17.43
N ILE A 171 6.31 15.47 -16.46
CA ILE A 171 6.27 16.92 -16.69
C ILE A 171 7.62 17.35 -17.27
N PRO A 172 7.68 17.85 -18.52
CA PRO A 172 8.96 18.21 -19.12
C PRO A 172 9.60 19.39 -18.38
N LEU A 173 10.84 19.20 -17.93
CA LEU A 173 11.68 20.22 -17.31
C LEU A 173 12.61 20.87 -18.32
N TRP A 174 13.06 20.11 -19.31
CA TRP A 174 13.89 20.57 -20.43
C TRP A 174 13.63 19.70 -21.66
N ILE A 175 13.63 20.33 -22.84
CA ILE A 175 13.52 19.63 -24.13
C ILE A 175 14.68 20.11 -25.02
N ARG A 176 15.27 19.18 -25.78
CA ARG A 176 16.33 19.47 -26.76
C ARG A 176 15.89 20.58 -27.71
N ASP A 177 16.81 21.49 -28.01
CA ASP A 177 16.61 22.68 -28.84
C ASP A 177 15.60 23.71 -28.30
N VAL A 178 14.86 23.41 -27.22
CA VAL A 178 13.91 24.34 -26.58
C VAL A 178 14.53 25.01 -25.36
N GLY A 179 15.22 24.25 -24.51
CA GLY A 179 15.75 24.73 -23.22
C GLY A 179 14.85 24.35 -22.05
N ALA A 180 15.13 24.92 -20.87
CA ALA A 180 14.39 24.61 -19.66
C ALA A 180 13.00 25.26 -19.64
N GLY A 181 12.01 24.52 -19.15
CA GLY A 181 10.64 25.01 -18.99
C GLY A 181 10.54 26.08 -17.92
N ALA A 182 9.84 27.19 -18.21
CA ALA A 182 9.72 28.30 -17.28
C ALA A 182 8.99 27.87 -15.99
N GLY A 183 9.72 27.85 -14.88
CA GLY A 183 9.24 27.30 -13.61
C GLY A 183 10.26 27.48 -12.47
N PRO A 184 9.94 26.98 -11.27
CA PRO A 184 10.82 27.09 -10.10
C PRO A 184 12.15 26.34 -10.30
N TRP A 185 12.16 25.29 -11.12
CA TRP A 185 13.33 24.43 -11.34
C TRP A 185 14.22 24.88 -12.50
N ALA A 186 13.80 25.87 -13.31
CA ALA A 186 14.46 26.23 -14.56
C ALA A 186 15.96 26.55 -14.39
N GLU A 187 16.28 27.42 -13.42
CA GLU A 187 17.66 27.87 -13.15
C GLU A 187 18.60 26.70 -12.75
N VAL A 188 18.09 25.76 -11.96
CA VAL A 188 18.86 24.57 -11.53
C VAL A 188 19.04 23.61 -12.69
N VAL A 189 17.99 23.35 -13.46
CA VAL A 189 18.02 22.43 -14.61
C VAL A 189 18.99 22.91 -15.68
N GLU A 190 18.98 24.20 -16.04
CA GLU A 190 19.94 24.76 -16.99
C GLU A 190 21.37 24.59 -16.49
N GLN A 191 21.64 25.00 -15.24
CA GLN A 191 22.96 24.89 -14.65
C GLN A 191 23.44 23.43 -14.53
N THR A 192 22.54 22.47 -14.30
CA THR A 192 22.84 21.04 -14.26
C THR A 192 23.26 20.52 -15.62
N LEU A 193 22.52 20.89 -16.68
CA LEU A 193 22.85 20.48 -18.04
C LEU A 193 24.16 21.10 -18.52
N ASP A 194 24.48 22.33 -18.09
CA ASP A 194 25.79 22.95 -18.35
C ASP A 194 26.92 22.18 -17.66
N ILE A 195 26.74 21.78 -16.39
CA ILE A 195 27.72 20.96 -15.66
C ILE A 195 27.92 19.61 -16.33
N LEU A 196 26.84 18.96 -16.79
CA LEU A 196 26.92 17.67 -17.48
C LEU A 196 27.58 17.81 -18.85
N ARG A 197 27.33 18.90 -19.59
CA ARG A 197 27.97 19.16 -20.88
C ARG A 197 29.48 19.39 -20.76
N ASP A 198 29.90 20.05 -19.68
CA ASP A 198 31.32 20.29 -19.41
C ASP A 198 32.01 19.08 -18.76
N ALA A 199 31.27 18.06 -18.31
CA ALA A 199 31.84 16.87 -17.67
C ALA A 199 32.69 16.03 -18.65
N ASP A 200 33.64 15.29 -18.11
CA ASP A 200 34.55 14.50 -18.96
C ASP A 200 33.81 13.34 -19.66
N PRO A 201 34.02 13.13 -20.96
CA PRO A 201 33.33 12.08 -21.72
C PRO A 201 33.55 10.66 -21.18
N ASP A 202 34.72 10.35 -20.61
CA ASP A 202 35.00 9.04 -19.99
C ASP A 202 34.10 8.77 -18.79
N LEU A 203 33.77 9.81 -18.02
CA LEU A 203 32.93 9.71 -16.86
C LEU A 203 31.47 9.52 -17.25
N LEU A 204 31.01 10.29 -18.22
CA LEU A 204 29.67 10.16 -18.79
C LEU A 204 29.44 8.76 -19.40
N ALA A 205 30.44 8.23 -20.10
CA ALA A 205 30.40 6.86 -20.63
C ALA A 205 30.31 5.78 -19.54
N ARG A 206 31.06 5.92 -18.43
CA ARG A 206 30.97 5.01 -17.26
C ARG A 206 29.59 5.06 -16.58
N ALA A 207 28.91 6.20 -16.64
CA ALA A 207 27.57 6.38 -16.08
C ALA A 207 26.44 6.03 -17.08
N TRP A 208 26.77 5.56 -18.28
CA TRP A 208 25.82 5.30 -19.37
C TRP A 208 24.93 6.51 -19.66
N PHE A 209 25.53 7.70 -19.63
CA PHE A 209 24.81 8.95 -19.83
C PHE A 209 25.40 9.71 -21.00
N ASP A 210 24.71 9.71 -22.14
CA ASP A 210 25.07 10.52 -23.29
C ASP A 210 24.10 11.70 -23.41
N LEU A 211 24.61 12.91 -23.20
CA LEU A 211 23.82 14.14 -23.28
C LEU A 211 23.30 14.38 -24.71
N ASP A 212 24.05 13.95 -25.73
CA ASP A 212 23.62 14.05 -27.13
C ASP A 212 22.49 13.08 -27.44
N MET A 213 22.18 12.14 -26.54
CA MET A 213 21.06 11.22 -26.67
C MET A 213 19.81 11.64 -25.88
N LEU A 214 19.93 12.62 -24.99
CA LEU A 214 18.84 13.16 -24.17
C LEU A 214 17.95 14.11 -24.99
N ASP A 215 16.72 13.70 -25.29
CA ASP A 215 15.71 14.53 -25.95
C ASP A 215 14.84 15.29 -24.94
N GLU A 216 14.59 14.70 -23.78
CA GLU A 216 13.76 15.28 -22.73
C GLU A 216 14.28 14.93 -21.33
N LEU A 217 14.43 15.94 -20.47
CA LEU A 217 14.55 15.76 -19.03
C LEU A 217 13.18 16.10 -18.43
N ALA A 218 12.58 15.17 -17.69
CA ALA A 218 11.26 15.34 -17.14
C ALA A 218 11.19 14.95 -15.67
N LEU A 219 10.13 15.43 -15.02
CA LEU A 219 9.81 15.21 -13.62
C LEU A 219 8.71 14.14 -13.53
N ASP A 220 8.85 13.18 -12.61
CA ASP A 220 7.76 12.27 -12.24
C ASP A 220 6.75 13.02 -11.38
N PRO A 221 5.50 13.27 -11.85
CA PRO A 221 4.51 14.02 -11.08
C PRO A 221 3.94 13.22 -9.91
N ARG A 222 4.24 11.92 -9.78
CA ARG A 222 3.74 11.12 -8.68
C ARG A 222 4.48 11.46 -7.40
N ALA A 223 3.78 11.38 -6.28
CA ALA A 223 4.44 11.43 -4.99
C ALA A 223 5.29 10.17 -4.86
N TYR A 224 6.51 10.34 -4.40
CA TYR A 224 7.33 9.20 -4.08
C TYR A 224 6.92 8.64 -2.73
N ASP A 225 6.70 7.34 -2.73
CA ASP A 225 6.29 6.59 -1.58
C ASP A 225 7.51 5.91 -0.94
N PHE A 226 7.85 6.31 0.28
CA PHE A 226 8.94 5.68 1.03
C PHE A 226 8.59 4.28 1.57
N ASP A 227 7.32 3.92 1.59
CA ASP A 227 6.86 2.61 2.04
C ASP A 227 6.88 1.63 0.87
N HIS A 228 6.50 2.05 -0.35
CA HIS A 228 6.54 1.21 -1.55
C HIS A 228 7.90 0.49 -1.73
N PRO A 229 7.93 -0.85 -1.99
CA PRO A 229 9.18 -1.63 -2.09
C PRO A 229 10.24 -1.10 -3.06
N VAL A 230 9.85 -0.31 -4.06
CA VAL A 230 10.75 0.31 -5.03
C VAL A 230 11.77 1.24 -4.37
N HIS A 231 11.49 1.75 -3.16
CA HIS A 231 12.46 2.55 -2.41
C HIS A 231 13.75 1.78 -2.07
N ARG A 232 13.69 0.44 -2.03
CA ARG A 232 14.86 -0.42 -1.83
C ARG A 232 15.72 -0.53 -3.09
N ARG A 233 15.20 -0.12 -4.25
CA ARG A 233 15.99 -0.04 -5.49
C ARG A 233 16.96 1.12 -5.38
N PRO A 234 18.27 0.88 -5.45
CA PRO A 234 19.24 1.95 -5.27
C PRO A 234 19.06 3.08 -6.27
N ASN A 235 19.25 4.32 -5.80
CA ASN A 235 19.15 5.57 -6.58
C ASN A 235 17.79 5.84 -7.27
N TYR A 236 16.75 5.03 -7.06
CA TYR A 236 15.44 5.27 -7.68
C TYR A 236 14.81 6.61 -7.27
N GLN A 237 15.02 7.04 -6.02
CA GLN A 237 14.63 8.35 -5.49
C GLN A 237 15.27 9.55 -6.23
N PHE A 238 16.31 9.32 -7.03
CA PHE A 238 17.01 10.36 -7.76
C PHE A 238 16.58 10.46 -9.21
N GLY A 239 16.19 9.33 -9.81
CA GLY A 239 15.72 9.27 -11.19
C GLY A 239 16.21 8.05 -11.95
N GLN A 240 15.77 7.93 -13.19
CA GLN A 240 16.16 6.85 -14.11
C GLN A 240 15.90 7.25 -15.56
N TRP A 241 16.58 6.56 -16.48
CA TRP A 241 16.15 6.55 -17.88
C TRP A 241 14.75 5.94 -18.02
N ASP A 242 13.95 6.48 -18.93
CA ASP A 242 12.60 6.01 -19.21
C ASP A 242 12.60 4.84 -20.22
N PRO A 243 12.18 3.64 -19.82
CA PRO A 243 12.12 2.48 -20.72
C PRO A 243 11.11 2.61 -21.87
N HIS A 244 10.13 3.52 -21.76
CA HIS A 244 9.04 3.66 -22.74
C HIS A 244 9.36 4.64 -23.87
N GLN A 245 10.44 5.43 -23.73
CA GLN A 245 10.91 6.38 -24.74
C GLN A 245 12.25 5.91 -25.29
N ILE A 246 12.19 4.94 -26.21
CA ILE A 246 13.33 4.29 -26.84
C ILE A 246 13.39 4.59 -28.33
N ASP A 247 14.59 4.80 -28.87
CA ASP A 247 14.79 4.96 -30.30
C ASP A 247 14.93 3.62 -31.05
N ASN A 248 15.03 3.70 -32.38
CA ASN A 248 15.22 2.52 -33.23
C ASN A 248 16.58 1.83 -33.06
N ARG A 249 17.54 2.44 -32.36
CA ARG A 249 18.87 1.87 -32.06
C ARG A 249 18.92 1.21 -30.67
N GLY A 250 17.86 1.33 -29.89
CA GLY A 250 17.77 0.77 -28.55
C GLY A 250 18.20 1.70 -27.42
N TYR A 251 18.36 3.00 -27.66
CA TYR A 251 18.73 3.96 -26.63
C TYR A 251 17.52 4.69 -26.06
N TYR A 252 17.51 4.84 -24.74
CA TYR A 252 16.51 5.66 -24.06
C TYR A 252 16.76 7.15 -24.34
N ARG A 253 15.67 7.91 -24.51
CA ARG A 253 15.69 9.31 -24.97
C ARG A 253 15.17 10.31 -23.94
N ARG A 254 14.55 9.82 -22.87
CA ARG A 254 13.99 10.64 -21.80
C ARG A 254 14.55 10.21 -20.45
N PHE A 255 15.08 11.16 -19.67
CA PHE A 255 15.49 10.93 -18.29
C PHE A 255 14.47 11.52 -17.33
N ILE A 256 14.08 10.74 -16.32
CA ILE A 256 13.05 11.12 -15.33
C ILE A 256 13.69 11.35 -13.98
N VAL A 257 13.49 12.54 -13.40
CA VAL A 257 13.88 12.87 -12.03
C VAL A 257 12.66 12.87 -11.11
N GLN A 258 12.87 12.50 -9.84
CA GLN A 258 11.81 12.55 -8.83
C GLN A 258 11.59 13.97 -8.33
N GLN A 259 10.33 14.37 -8.15
CA GLN A 259 10.00 15.74 -7.71
C GLN A 259 10.69 16.13 -6.40
N MET A 260 10.73 15.22 -5.43
CA MET A 260 11.32 15.50 -4.11
C MET A 260 12.77 16.00 -4.19
N THR A 261 13.52 15.49 -5.18
CA THR A 261 14.96 15.77 -5.31
C THR A 261 15.14 17.20 -5.79
N LEU A 262 14.29 17.63 -6.73
CA LEU A 262 14.23 19.01 -7.18
C LEU A 262 13.73 19.95 -6.09
N ASP A 263 12.68 19.57 -5.37
CA ASP A 263 12.10 20.37 -4.29
C ASP A 263 13.10 20.58 -3.15
N ALA A 264 13.85 19.55 -2.76
CA ALA A 264 14.93 19.65 -1.77
C ALA A 264 16.02 20.64 -2.20
N ILE A 265 16.40 20.62 -3.48
CA ILE A 265 17.43 21.52 -4.01
C ILE A 265 16.92 22.96 -4.06
N VAL A 266 15.68 23.17 -4.51
CA VAL A 266 15.05 24.50 -4.56
C VAL A 266 14.84 25.06 -3.15
N GLU A 267 14.41 24.25 -2.18
CA GLU A 267 14.26 24.69 -0.79
C GLU A 267 15.59 25.25 -0.26
N ARG A 268 16.72 24.56 -0.51
CA ARG A 268 18.04 25.05 -0.13
C ARG A 268 18.38 26.41 -0.74
N ILE A 269 18.02 26.60 -2.01
CA ILE A 269 18.29 27.84 -2.76
C ILE A 269 17.44 29.00 -2.22
N GLU A 270 16.19 28.72 -1.86
CA GLU A 270 15.29 29.68 -1.25
C GLU A 270 15.74 30.06 0.16
N HIS A 271 16.15 29.07 0.96
CA HIS A 271 16.61 29.23 2.35
C HIS A 271 18.14 29.36 2.47
N ARG A 272 18.80 29.87 1.44
CA ARG A 272 20.28 30.00 1.35
C ARG A 272 20.94 30.90 2.43
N GLY A 273 20.15 31.61 3.23
CA GLY A 273 20.63 32.57 4.21
C GLY A 273 21.50 33.66 3.57
N ARG A 274 22.76 33.78 4.03
CA ARG A 274 23.72 34.80 3.57
C ARG A 274 24.52 34.40 2.32
N LEU A 275 24.35 33.18 1.82
CA LEU A 275 25.10 32.69 0.67
C LEU A 275 24.62 33.35 -0.63
N ALA A 276 25.55 33.54 -1.56
CA ALA A 276 25.24 34.06 -2.88
C ALA A 276 24.38 33.06 -3.66
N ARG A 277 23.25 33.52 -4.24
CA ARG A 277 22.31 32.64 -4.97
C ARG A 277 23.01 31.82 -6.06
N ARG A 278 23.87 32.46 -6.86
CA ARG A 278 24.63 31.80 -7.93
C ARG A 278 25.46 30.62 -7.43
N GLU A 279 26.12 30.76 -6.27
CA GLU A 279 26.92 29.68 -5.70
C GLU A 279 26.04 28.51 -5.23
N VAL A 280 24.92 28.80 -4.57
CA VAL A 280 24.01 27.76 -4.05
C VAL A 280 23.27 27.04 -5.18
N VAL A 281 22.91 27.76 -6.24
CA VAL A 281 22.36 27.18 -7.48
C VAL A 281 23.38 26.25 -8.14
N PHE A 282 24.64 26.69 -8.29
CA PHE A 282 25.70 25.84 -8.84
C PHE A 282 25.91 24.57 -8.01
N GLU A 283 25.94 24.68 -6.68
CA GLU A 283 26.06 23.51 -5.79
C GLU A 283 24.86 22.58 -5.87
N GLY A 284 23.64 23.13 -5.93
CA GLY A 284 22.42 22.34 -6.12
C GLY A 284 22.42 21.61 -7.46
N ALA A 285 22.82 22.31 -8.52
CA ALA A 285 22.93 21.76 -9.86
C ALA A 285 24.01 20.67 -9.98
N ALA A 286 25.14 20.84 -9.26
CA ALA A 286 26.19 19.83 -9.14
C ALA A 286 25.68 18.55 -8.47
N VAL A 287 24.88 18.70 -7.40
CA VAL A 287 24.25 17.55 -6.74
C VAL A 287 23.23 16.89 -7.66
N LEU A 288 22.38 17.65 -8.35
CA LEU A 288 21.42 17.10 -9.31
C LEU A 288 22.14 16.33 -10.43
N ALA A 289 23.20 16.90 -11.02
CA ALA A 289 24.02 16.22 -12.03
C ALA A 289 24.58 14.89 -11.52
N GLY A 290 25.18 14.88 -10.32
CA GLY A 290 25.68 13.65 -9.72
C GLY A 290 24.58 12.61 -9.47
N THR A 291 23.40 13.04 -9.07
CA THR A 291 22.24 12.15 -8.87
C THR A 291 21.67 11.59 -10.17
N ILE A 292 21.66 12.37 -11.26
CA ILE A 292 21.28 11.91 -12.61
C ILE A 292 22.25 10.82 -13.07
N LEU A 293 23.56 11.03 -12.92
CA LEU A 293 24.58 10.04 -13.31
C LEU A 293 24.43 8.74 -12.52
N MET A 294 24.20 8.81 -11.20
CA MET A 294 23.94 7.64 -10.36
C MET A 294 22.67 6.88 -10.76
N GLY A 295 21.57 7.60 -11.07
CA GLY A 295 20.33 6.99 -11.54
C GLY A 295 20.48 6.33 -12.92
N SER A 296 21.17 7.02 -13.83
CA SER A 296 21.55 6.52 -15.15
C SER A 296 22.33 5.22 -15.07
N GLY A 297 23.29 5.13 -14.15
CA GLY A 297 24.07 3.91 -13.97
C GLY A 297 23.25 2.69 -13.52
N ILE A 298 22.22 2.90 -12.71
CA ILE A 298 21.34 1.81 -12.29
C ILE A 298 20.41 1.37 -13.44
N SER A 299 19.84 2.30 -14.22
CA SER A 299 18.93 1.93 -15.31
C SER A 299 19.62 1.45 -16.58
N GLY A 300 20.84 1.92 -16.84
CA GLY A 300 21.51 1.79 -18.13
C GLY A 300 20.90 2.70 -19.21
N ASP A 301 21.57 2.80 -20.36
CA ASP A 301 21.22 3.63 -21.51
C ASP A 301 20.25 2.95 -22.50
N GLY A 302 19.90 1.69 -22.28
CA GLY A 302 19.03 0.91 -23.16
C GLY A 302 18.56 -0.42 -22.55
N PRO A 303 17.66 -1.14 -23.24
CA PRO A 303 17.15 -2.42 -22.77
C PRO A 303 18.24 -3.49 -22.86
N GLY A 304 18.30 -4.34 -21.84
CA GLY A 304 19.31 -5.40 -21.75
C GLY A 304 20.73 -4.89 -21.50
N ARG A 305 20.89 -3.62 -21.08
CA ARG A 305 22.22 -3.07 -20.77
C ARG A 305 22.89 -3.79 -19.61
N HIS A 306 22.08 -4.11 -18.59
CA HIS A 306 22.44 -4.98 -17.49
C HIS A 306 21.82 -6.35 -17.76
N ASP A 307 22.65 -7.39 -17.76
CA ASP A 307 22.21 -8.77 -17.92
C ASP A 307 21.85 -9.38 -16.55
N SER A 308 21.38 -10.64 -16.56
CA SER A 308 21.05 -11.35 -15.32
C SER A 308 22.28 -11.73 -14.47
N ASN A 309 23.50 -11.58 -15.00
CA ASN A 309 24.74 -11.81 -14.24
C ASN A 309 25.20 -10.55 -13.49
N THR A 310 24.69 -9.39 -13.88
CA THR A 310 24.96 -8.12 -13.22
C THR A 310 24.11 -8.01 -11.96
N THR A 311 24.76 -7.75 -10.83
CA THR A 311 24.10 -7.67 -9.52
C THR A 311 24.10 -6.22 -9.01
N LEU A 312 23.14 -5.86 -8.16
CA LEU A 312 23.16 -4.52 -7.55
C LEU A 312 24.45 -4.28 -6.74
N ALA A 313 24.98 -5.31 -6.08
CA ALA A 313 26.21 -5.20 -5.29
C ALA A 313 27.43 -4.82 -6.15
N THR A 314 27.61 -5.47 -7.29
CA THR A 314 28.72 -5.17 -8.22
C THR A 314 28.55 -3.79 -8.85
N LEU A 315 27.32 -3.45 -9.25
CA LEU A 315 26.99 -2.17 -9.87
C LEU A 315 27.18 -0.98 -8.92
N LEU A 316 26.79 -1.13 -7.65
CA LEU A 316 26.90 -0.05 -6.66
C LEU A 316 28.34 0.39 -6.39
N THR A 317 29.28 -0.55 -6.37
CA THR A 317 30.71 -0.24 -6.22
C THR A 317 31.18 0.62 -7.39
N HIS A 318 30.85 0.22 -8.63
CA HIS A 318 31.21 0.98 -9.82
C HIS A 318 30.59 2.39 -9.82
N ILE A 319 29.33 2.51 -9.38
CA ILE A 319 28.64 3.80 -9.26
C ILE A 319 29.30 4.71 -8.22
N ALA A 320 29.69 4.17 -7.08
CA ALA A 320 30.37 4.95 -6.05
C ALA A 320 31.70 5.52 -6.55
N GLU A 321 32.47 4.73 -7.31
CA GLU A 321 33.75 5.15 -7.89
C GLU A 321 33.59 6.34 -8.84
N TYR A 322 32.76 6.24 -9.88
CA TYR A 322 32.63 7.34 -10.83
C TYR A 322 31.91 8.56 -10.23
N ARG A 323 31.03 8.36 -9.23
CA ARG A 323 30.42 9.46 -8.48
C ARG A 323 31.48 10.27 -7.74
N ASP A 324 32.39 9.60 -7.05
CA ASP A 324 33.43 10.28 -6.29
C ASP A 324 34.43 10.97 -7.23
N ASP A 325 34.75 10.35 -8.37
CA ASP A 325 35.51 10.99 -9.45
C ASP A 325 34.81 12.25 -9.98
N PHE A 326 33.50 12.18 -10.24
CA PHE A 326 32.71 13.30 -10.76
C PHE A 326 32.83 14.51 -9.85
N TYR A 327 32.54 14.31 -8.56
CA TYR A 327 32.60 15.40 -7.61
C TYR A 327 34.02 15.93 -7.44
N LYS A 328 35.06 15.07 -7.40
CA LYS A 328 36.46 15.51 -7.32
C LYS A 328 36.87 16.38 -8.52
N ARG A 329 36.55 15.93 -9.74
CA ARG A 329 36.88 16.66 -10.98
C ARG A 329 36.11 17.98 -11.07
N LEU A 330 34.83 17.99 -10.74
CA LEU A 330 34.02 19.21 -10.72
C LEU A 330 34.53 20.20 -9.66
N PHE A 331 34.89 19.71 -8.48
CA PHE A 331 35.39 20.54 -7.37
C PHE A 331 36.67 21.30 -7.73
N GLN A 332 37.57 20.69 -8.51
CA GLN A 332 38.80 21.32 -9.01
C GLN A 332 38.55 22.44 -10.03
N ARG A 333 37.40 22.42 -10.72
CA ARG A 333 37.05 23.40 -11.75
C ARG A 333 36.35 24.64 -11.19
N VAL A 334 35.91 24.62 -9.92
CA VAL A 334 35.29 25.77 -9.28
C VAL A 334 36.34 26.88 -9.11
N PRO A 335 36.12 28.11 -9.61
CA PRO A 335 37.10 29.17 -9.49
C PRO A 335 36.89 30.06 -8.24
N GLY A 336 37.99 30.68 -7.78
CA GLY A 336 37.95 31.85 -6.90
C GLY A 336 37.46 31.62 -5.47
N LYS A 337 36.71 32.59 -4.93
CA LYS A 337 36.25 32.60 -3.52
C LYS A 337 35.27 31.48 -3.20
N HIS A 338 34.49 31.02 -4.19
CA HIS A 338 33.57 29.90 -4.02
C HIS A 338 34.33 28.60 -3.73
N HIS A 339 35.42 28.33 -4.47
CA HIS A 339 36.28 27.17 -4.23
C HIS A 339 36.88 27.17 -2.83
N GLN A 340 37.40 28.31 -2.36
CA GLN A 340 37.96 28.43 -1.00
C GLN A 340 36.94 28.08 0.08
N ARG A 341 35.68 28.51 -0.07
CA ARG A 341 34.60 28.14 0.84
C ARG A 341 34.30 26.64 0.78
N LEU A 342 34.23 26.07 -0.42
CA LEU A 342 33.95 24.65 -0.62
C LEU A 342 35.06 23.76 -0.07
N VAL A 343 36.34 24.19 -0.08
CA VAL A 343 37.46 23.49 0.58
C VAL A 343 37.23 23.40 2.08
N ILE A 344 36.96 24.53 2.74
CA ILE A 344 36.69 24.55 4.19
C ILE A 344 35.46 23.69 4.53
N GLU A 345 34.42 23.76 3.70
CA GLU A 345 33.22 22.93 3.89
C GLU A 345 33.53 21.44 3.71
N ALA A 346 34.30 21.06 2.68
CA ALA A 346 34.65 19.68 2.38
C ALA A 346 35.59 19.07 3.43
N GLU A 347 36.51 19.85 4.00
CA GLU A 347 37.34 19.42 5.13
C GLU A 347 36.48 19.12 6.37
N ARG A 348 35.50 19.98 6.66
CA ARG A 348 34.60 19.81 7.81
C ARG A 348 33.62 18.66 7.64
N LEU A 349 33.08 18.49 6.43
CA LEU A 349 32.02 17.51 6.14
C LEU A 349 32.56 16.22 5.51
N HIS A 350 33.88 16.13 5.32
CA HIS A 350 34.62 15.01 4.72
C HIS A 350 34.15 14.59 3.32
N GLN A 351 33.52 15.50 2.57
CA GLN A 351 33.06 15.23 1.20
C GLN A 351 32.92 16.52 0.38
N PRO A 352 33.22 16.49 -0.94
CA PRO A 352 32.94 17.63 -1.83
C PRO A 352 31.45 17.94 -1.88
N PHE A 353 31.11 19.24 -1.97
CA PHE A 353 29.72 19.72 -1.97
C PHE A 353 28.91 19.21 -0.77
N GLY A 354 29.57 19.00 0.36
CA GLY A 354 29.00 18.33 1.52
C GLY A 354 27.76 19.04 2.08
N GLY A 355 27.71 20.38 2.03
CA GLY A 355 26.55 21.12 2.52
C GLY A 355 25.30 20.88 1.68
N ALA A 356 25.43 20.82 0.35
CA ALA A 356 24.32 20.53 -0.55
C ALA A 356 23.86 19.06 -0.44
N ARG A 357 24.81 18.12 -0.41
CA ARG A 357 24.53 16.69 -0.27
C ARG A 357 23.90 16.33 1.08
N GLN A 358 24.40 16.89 2.18
CA GLN A 358 23.81 16.68 3.51
C GLN A 358 22.41 17.27 3.58
N HIS A 359 22.18 18.46 3.02
CA HIS A 359 20.84 19.03 2.99
C HIS A 359 19.85 18.14 2.23
N LEU A 360 20.21 17.64 1.04
CA LEU A 360 19.37 16.69 0.30
C LEU A 360 19.04 15.47 1.18
N ASN A 361 20.06 14.81 1.74
CA ASN A 361 19.85 13.62 2.57
C ASN A 361 18.99 13.89 3.82
N GLN A 362 19.19 15.04 4.48
CA GLN A 362 18.39 15.45 5.64
C GLN A 362 16.94 15.73 5.26
N PHE A 363 16.71 16.41 4.13
CA PHE A 363 15.37 16.66 3.62
C PHE A 363 14.63 15.35 3.31
N LEU A 364 15.30 14.42 2.64
CA LEU A 364 14.75 13.08 2.35
C LEU A 364 14.43 12.30 3.63
N ALA A 365 15.34 12.30 4.60
CA ALA A 365 15.13 11.62 5.88
C ALA A 365 13.96 12.25 6.67
N ALA A 366 13.85 13.57 6.70
CA ALA A 366 12.75 14.28 7.36
C ALA A 366 11.41 13.98 6.69
N ARG A 367 11.36 13.96 5.35
CA ARG A 367 10.15 13.60 4.59
C ARG A 367 9.72 12.15 4.84
N ARG A 368 10.68 11.21 4.85
CA ARG A 368 10.41 9.80 5.18
C ARG A 368 9.86 9.65 6.60
N ALA A 369 10.48 10.28 7.59
CA ALA A 369 10.03 10.22 8.98
C ALA A 369 8.61 10.81 9.13
N SER A 370 8.35 11.95 8.50
CA SER A 370 7.03 12.58 8.50
C SER A 370 5.98 11.69 7.84
N GLN A 371 6.27 11.08 6.68
CA GLN A 371 5.36 10.12 6.03
C GLN A 371 5.01 8.98 7.00
N LEU A 372 6.02 8.24 7.49
CA LEU A 372 5.81 7.09 8.37
C LEU A 372 4.93 7.43 9.59
N GLN A 373 5.23 8.57 10.23
CA GLN A 373 4.47 9.03 11.39
C GLN A 373 3.00 9.32 11.05
N HIS A 374 2.75 10.09 9.98
CA HIS A 374 1.39 10.49 9.62
C HIS A 374 0.56 9.31 9.07
N VAL A 375 1.17 8.39 8.32
CA VAL A 375 0.50 7.17 7.83
C VAL A 375 0.06 6.32 9.02
N HIS A 376 0.95 6.03 9.96
CA HIS A 376 0.61 5.23 11.14
C HIS A 376 -0.48 5.88 12.00
N LEU A 377 -0.39 7.19 12.26
CA LEU A 377 -1.43 7.93 12.98
C LEU A 377 -2.78 7.91 12.25
N SER A 378 -2.77 8.03 10.92
CA SER A 378 -4.01 7.99 10.13
C SER A 378 -4.71 6.63 10.26
N GLN A 379 -3.96 5.53 10.22
CA GLN A 379 -4.49 4.18 10.39
C GLN A 379 -5.03 3.95 11.82
N LEU A 380 -4.35 4.45 12.85
CA LEU A 380 -4.83 4.37 14.23
C LEU A 380 -6.16 5.14 14.40
N TYR A 381 -6.24 6.37 13.92
CA TYR A 381 -7.47 7.16 13.99
C TYR A 381 -8.61 6.53 13.19
N ALA A 382 -8.33 5.94 12.02
CA ALA A 382 -9.32 5.23 11.23
C ALA A 382 -9.92 4.03 11.99
N ARG A 383 -9.07 3.23 12.66
CA ARG A 383 -9.50 2.10 13.50
C ARG A 383 -10.28 2.52 14.74
N MET A 384 -9.93 3.66 15.34
CA MET A 384 -10.71 4.26 16.43
C MET A 384 -12.03 4.90 15.95
N GLY A 385 -12.23 4.99 14.63
CA GLY A 385 -13.36 5.64 13.98
C GLY A 385 -13.37 7.17 14.16
N GLN A 386 -12.21 7.79 14.29
CA GLN A 386 -12.02 9.24 14.22
C GLN A 386 -11.71 9.63 12.77
N ALA A 387 -12.72 9.52 11.88
CA ALA A 387 -12.53 9.67 10.44
C ALA A 387 -11.95 11.04 10.04
N GLU A 388 -12.42 12.13 10.65
CA GLU A 388 -11.91 13.48 10.35
C GLU A 388 -10.42 13.62 10.69
N ALA A 389 -10.00 13.10 11.84
CA ALA A 389 -8.59 13.11 12.26
C ALA A 389 -7.74 12.20 11.37
N ALA A 390 -8.24 11.01 11.02
CA ALA A 390 -7.57 10.08 10.13
C ALA A 390 -7.29 10.69 8.75
N VAL A 391 -8.32 11.28 8.14
CA VAL A 391 -8.22 11.95 6.85
C VAL A 391 -7.32 13.18 6.93
N ALA A 392 -7.37 13.95 8.04
CA ALA A 392 -6.48 15.08 8.24
C ALA A 392 -4.99 14.65 8.27
N GLN A 393 -4.65 13.57 8.98
CA GLN A 393 -3.29 13.03 8.98
C GLN A 393 -2.87 12.50 7.60
N ALA A 394 -3.75 11.74 6.93
CA ALA A 394 -3.47 11.20 5.60
C ALA A 394 -3.25 12.31 4.54
N ARG A 395 -3.94 13.45 4.66
CA ARG A 395 -3.78 14.60 3.75
C ARG A 395 -2.44 15.32 3.89
N VAL A 396 -1.73 15.17 5.01
CA VAL A 396 -0.37 15.73 5.17
C VAL A 396 0.62 14.99 4.27
N VAL A 397 0.38 13.69 4.04
CA VAL A 397 1.23 12.85 3.21
C VAL A 397 0.74 12.94 1.74
N PRO A 398 1.64 13.22 0.77
CA PRO A 398 1.23 13.38 -0.63
C PRO A 398 0.98 12.03 -1.36
N VAL A 399 1.14 10.90 -0.68
CA VAL A 399 1.12 9.55 -1.26
C VAL A 399 -0.31 9.01 -1.38
N ALA A 400 -0.65 8.48 -2.56
CA ALA A 400 -1.99 7.97 -2.85
C ALA A 400 -2.34 6.70 -2.02
N ALA A 401 -1.38 5.78 -1.84
CA ALA A 401 -1.53 4.56 -1.05
C ALA A 401 -2.07 4.85 0.37
N ALA A 402 -1.37 5.69 1.12
CA ALA A 402 -1.76 6.09 2.47
C ALA A 402 -3.17 6.68 2.54
N ARG A 403 -3.50 7.58 1.60
CA ARG A 403 -4.82 8.22 1.54
C ARG A 403 -5.92 7.20 1.25
N MET A 404 -5.78 6.40 0.20
CA MET A 404 -6.83 5.47 -0.22
C MET A 404 -7.02 4.35 0.80
N HIS A 405 -5.94 3.84 1.39
CA HIS A 405 -6.04 2.88 2.48
C HIS A 405 -6.77 3.47 3.71
N CYS A 406 -6.42 4.69 4.12
CA CYS A 406 -7.10 5.40 5.20
C CYS A 406 -8.60 5.60 4.92
N GLU A 407 -8.95 5.98 3.69
CA GLU A 407 -10.34 6.19 3.25
C GLU A 407 -11.17 4.89 3.27
N ILE A 408 -10.58 3.75 2.90
CA ILE A 408 -11.25 2.44 3.00
C ILE A 408 -11.43 2.04 4.47
N GLN A 409 -10.39 2.15 5.29
CA GLN A 409 -10.46 1.82 6.72
C GLN A 409 -11.48 2.68 7.47
N CYS A 410 -11.56 3.97 7.16
CA CYS A 410 -12.56 4.86 7.73
C CYS A 410 -13.99 4.44 7.35
N ARG A 411 -14.20 3.98 6.11
CA ARG A 411 -15.49 3.46 5.63
C ARG A 411 -15.86 2.14 6.30
N ILE A 412 -14.90 1.23 6.47
CA ILE A 412 -15.12 -0.02 7.21
C ILE A 412 -15.63 0.29 8.62
N THR A 413 -14.95 1.17 9.35
CA THR A 413 -15.37 1.55 10.70
C THR A 413 -16.73 2.28 10.72
N ALA A 414 -17.01 3.11 9.71
CA ALA A 414 -18.30 3.78 9.58
C ALA A 414 -19.45 2.80 9.31
N ALA A 415 -19.26 1.84 8.40
CA ALA A 415 -20.23 0.79 8.12
C ALA A 415 -20.51 -0.06 9.36
N ARG A 416 -19.47 -0.47 10.11
CA ARG A 416 -19.62 -1.18 11.39
C ARG A 416 -20.50 -0.41 12.39
N ARG A 417 -20.35 0.92 12.47
CA ARG A 417 -21.19 1.77 13.34
C ARG A 417 -22.64 1.90 12.86
N HIS A 418 -22.88 1.93 11.55
CA HIS A 418 -24.25 1.92 11.02
C HIS A 418 -24.94 0.58 11.32
N LEU A 419 -24.20 -0.52 11.16
CA LEU A 419 -24.62 -1.86 11.56
C LEU A 419 -24.94 -1.95 13.06
N ASP A 420 -24.07 -1.43 13.95
CA ASP A 420 -24.35 -1.35 15.40
C ASP A 420 -25.70 -0.63 15.71
N ARG A 421 -26.10 0.33 14.87
CA ARG A 421 -27.35 1.10 14.99
C ARG A 421 -28.52 0.49 14.22
N ARG A 422 -28.32 -0.63 13.52
CA ARG A 422 -29.28 -1.29 12.63
C ARG A 422 -29.73 -0.40 11.46
N GLU A 423 -28.85 0.47 10.99
CA GLU A 423 -29.03 1.33 9.83
C GLU A 423 -28.47 0.62 8.58
N PHE A 424 -29.28 -0.18 7.89
CA PHE A 424 -28.83 -1.04 6.81
C PHE A 424 -28.60 -0.31 5.48
N GLU A 425 -29.44 0.67 5.15
CA GLU A 425 -29.34 1.40 3.88
C GLU A 425 -28.03 2.21 3.78
N PRO A 426 -27.59 2.98 4.80
CA PRO A 426 -26.29 3.65 4.78
C PRO A 426 -25.12 2.67 4.76
N ALA A 427 -25.21 1.54 5.48
CA ALA A 427 -24.16 0.53 5.49
C ALA A 427 -24.00 -0.14 4.10
N GLU A 428 -25.10 -0.43 3.41
CA GLU A 428 -25.10 -0.97 2.05
C GLU A 428 -24.45 0.00 1.05
N GLN A 429 -24.74 1.31 1.17
CA GLN A 429 -24.09 2.33 0.34
C GLN A 429 -22.57 2.37 0.57
N ILE A 430 -22.13 2.34 1.84
CA ILE A 430 -20.71 2.40 2.20
C ILE A 430 -19.96 1.16 1.69
N LEU A 431 -20.57 -0.02 1.69
CA LEU A 431 -19.99 -1.23 1.08
C LEU A 431 -19.69 -1.01 -0.41
N GLY A 432 -20.64 -0.45 -1.16
CA GLY A 432 -20.40 -0.11 -2.57
C GLY A 432 -19.30 0.93 -2.77
N GLU A 433 -19.17 1.89 -1.85
CA GLU A 433 -18.04 2.85 -1.88
C GLU A 433 -16.70 2.17 -1.59
N ILE A 434 -16.64 1.22 -0.65
CA ILE A 434 -15.42 0.45 -0.34
C ILE A 434 -14.95 -0.30 -1.60
N ASP A 435 -15.85 -0.98 -2.29
CA ASP A 435 -15.53 -1.70 -3.53
C ASP A 435 -14.98 -0.75 -4.62
N ASP A 436 -15.59 0.43 -4.82
CA ASP A 436 -15.11 1.45 -5.78
C ASP A 436 -13.69 1.93 -5.41
N TYR A 437 -13.45 2.22 -4.12
CA TYR A 437 -12.14 2.65 -3.65
C TYR A 437 -11.07 1.57 -3.80
N LEU A 438 -11.39 0.31 -3.51
CA LEU A 438 -10.48 -0.83 -3.67
C LEU A 438 -10.01 -0.93 -5.11
N HIS A 439 -10.94 -0.97 -6.07
CA HIS A 439 -10.62 -1.10 -7.49
C HIS A 439 -9.83 0.11 -8.00
N ARG A 440 -10.26 1.33 -7.66
CA ARG A 440 -9.52 2.55 -8.05
C ARG A 440 -8.12 2.58 -7.45
N ALA A 441 -7.94 2.11 -6.22
CA ALA A 441 -6.63 2.08 -5.58
C ALA A 441 -5.69 1.11 -6.29
N ILE A 442 -6.18 -0.05 -6.72
CA ILE A 442 -5.42 -1.01 -7.52
C ILE A 442 -5.12 -0.44 -8.92
N GLU A 443 -6.12 0.12 -9.60
CA GLU A 443 -5.97 0.65 -10.97
C GLU A 443 -4.98 1.81 -11.07
N CYS A 444 -4.87 2.64 -10.03
CA CYS A 444 -3.91 3.74 -10.00
C CYS A 444 -2.54 3.37 -9.40
N GLY A 445 -2.37 2.13 -8.92
CA GLY A 445 -1.14 1.62 -8.31
C GLY A 445 -0.91 2.08 -6.86
N ALA A 446 -1.95 2.59 -6.19
CA ALA A 446 -1.93 2.91 -4.77
C ALA A 446 -1.96 1.64 -3.90
N LEU A 447 -2.70 0.62 -4.32
CA LEU A 447 -2.58 -0.75 -3.79
C LEU A 447 -1.84 -1.64 -4.80
N VAL A 448 -1.26 -2.72 -4.29
CA VAL A 448 -0.56 -3.69 -5.15
C VAL A 448 -1.54 -4.35 -6.12
N ASP A 449 -1.06 -4.62 -7.34
CA ASP A 449 -1.82 -5.41 -8.31
C ASP A 449 -1.90 -6.86 -7.82
N PRO A 450 -3.11 -7.41 -7.56
CA PRO A 450 -3.25 -8.75 -7.00
C PRO A 450 -2.59 -9.84 -7.86
N TRP A 451 -2.46 -9.64 -9.17
CA TRP A 451 -1.73 -10.56 -10.06
C TRP A 451 -0.25 -10.73 -9.71
N ASN A 452 0.35 -9.80 -8.96
CA ASN A 452 1.72 -9.93 -8.50
C ASN A 452 1.88 -11.04 -7.45
N ILE A 453 0.79 -11.45 -6.77
CA ILE A 453 0.80 -12.58 -5.83
C ILE A 453 1.26 -13.85 -6.55
N LEU A 454 0.51 -14.27 -7.57
CA LEU A 454 0.84 -15.43 -8.38
C LEU A 454 2.04 -15.19 -9.32
N GLY A 455 2.15 -13.98 -9.87
CA GLY A 455 3.14 -13.67 -10.90
C GLY A 455 4.58 -13.57 -10.39
N PHE A 456 4.76 -13.23 -9.11
CA PHE A 456 6.07 -13.01 -8.50
C PHE A 456 6.22 -13.68 -7.13
N ASP A 457 5.31 -14.58 -6.71
CA ASP A 457 5.37 -15.23 -5.40
C ASP A 457 5.42 -14.19 -4.26
N ALA A 458 4.57 -13.17 -4.36
CA ALA A 458 4.53 -11.98 -3.50
C ALA A 458 5.88 -11.21 -3.37
N GLN A 459 6.81 -11.40 -4.31
CA GLN A 459 8.07 -10.65 -4.36
C GLN A 459 7.98 -9.43 -5.29
N PHE A 460 8.85 -8.46 -5.03
CA PHE A 460 9.09 -7.29 -5.85
C PHE A 460 10.51 -7.33 -6.43
N SER A 461 10.62 -7.42 -7.77
CA SER A 461 11.92 -7.38 -8.46
C SER A 461 12.50 -5.95 -8.47
N LEU A 462 13.66 -5.77 -7.85
CA LEU A 462 14.39 -4.49 -7.82
C LEU A 462 15.32 -4.32 -9.03
N PHE A 463 15.81 -5.45 -9.56
CA PHE A 463 16.77 -5.51 -10.66
C PHE A 463 16.57 -6.80 -11.47
N PRO A 464 17.04 -6.89 -12.74
CA PRO A 464 16.83 -8.08 -13.58
C PRO A 464 17.33 -9.41 -12.99
N ALA A 465 18.39 -9.38 -12.17
CA ALA A 465 18.88 -10.56 -11.48
C ALA A 465 17.93 -11.00 -10.36
N LEU A 466 17.54 -12.29 -10.33
CA LEU A 466 16.52 -12.84 -9.43
C LEU A 466 16.82 -12.61 -7.95
N GLU A 467 18.10 -12.74 -7.55
CA GLU A 467 18.58 -12.47 -6.19
C GLU A 467 18.30 -11.04 -5.70
N ASN A 468 18.07 -10.10 -6.62
CA ASN A 468 17.76 -8.71 -6.32
C ASN A 468 16.24 -8.50 -6.30
N SER A 469 15.54 -9.34 -5.54
CA SER A 469 14.12 -9.23 -5.25
C SER A 469 13.90 -9.09 -3.74
N CYS A 470 12.78 -8.50 -3.33
CA CYS A 470 12.42 -8.39 -1.93
C CYS A 470 10.93 -8.66 -1.69
N PRO A 471 10.52 -9.07 -0.49
CA PRO A 471 9.09 -9.26 -0.19
C PRO A 471 8.29 -7.97 -0.41
N ASP A 472 7.17 -8.07 -1.13
CA ASP A 472 6.24 -6.97 -1.34
C ASP A 472 5.20 -6.94 -0.20
N HIS A 473 5.56 -6.32 0.93
CA HIS A 473 4.67 -6.17 2.10
C HIS A 473 3.29 -5.57 1.80
N ARG A 474 3.10 -4.89 0.66
CA ARG A 474 1.78 -4.38 0.26
C ARG A 474 0.81 -5.50 -0.10
N VAL A 475 1.31 -6.70 -0.40
CA VAL A 475 0.50 -7.91 -0.56
C VAL A 475 -0.15 -8.27 0.76
N ASP A 476 0.61 -8.27 1.86
CA ASP A 476 0.09 -8.52 3.20
C ASP A 476 -0.96 -7.46 3.58
N GLU A 477 -0.66 -6.17 3.33
CA GLU A 477 -1.62 -5.08 3.57
C GLU A 477 -2.92 -5.24 2.75
N LEU A 478 -2.83 -5.74 1.51
CA LEU A 478 -4.00 -6.01 0.67
C LEU A 478 -4.80 -7.21 1.20
N LEU A 479 -4.12 -8.27 1.67
CA LEU A 479 -4.77 -9.43 2.28
C LEU A 479 -5.53 -9.04 3.54
N ASP A 480 -4.89 -8.32 4.47
CA ASP A 480 -5.52 -7.78 5.69
C ASP A 480 -6.75 -6.91 5.37
N LEU A 481 -6.64 -6.10 4.30
CA LEU A 481 -7.73 -5.26 3.83
C LEU A 481 -8.88 -6.11 3.29
N MET A 482 -8.59 -7.10 2.46
CA MET A 482 -9.59 -8.02 1.89
C MET A 482 -10.29 -8.84 2.98
N GLU A 483 -9.55 -9.34 3.97
CA GLU A 483 -10.11 -10.00 5.14
C GLU A 483 -11.14 -9.09 5.83
N SER A 484 -10.73 -7.85 6.13
CA SER A 484 -11.58 -6.86 6.79
C SER A 484 -12.84 -6.52 5.98
N ILE A 485 -12.75 -6.53 4.65
CA ILE A 485 -13.88 -6.30 3.74
C ILE A 485 -14.82 -7.51 3.77
N PHE A 486 -14.31 -8.74 3.62
CA PHE A 486 -15.13 -9.95 3.67
C PHE A 486 -15.83 -10.11 5.03
N GLU A 487 -15.14 -9.86 6.13
CA GLU A 487 -15.74 -9.82 7.47
C GLU A 487 -16.90 -8.81 7.57
N LEU A 488 -16.75 -7.64 6.96
CA LEU A 488 -17.79 -6.61 6.99
C LEU A 488 -19.03 -7.03 6.19
N TYR A 489 -18.83 -7.65 5.01
CA TYR A 489 -19.91 -8.24 4.21
C TYR A 489 -20.62 -9.35 5.00
N ALA A 490 -19.86 -10.27 5.61
CA ALA A 490 -20.42 -11.36 6.41
C ALA A 490 -21.23 -10.83 7.60
N ARG A 491 -20.69 -9.82 8.29
CA ARG A 491 -21.40 -9.13 9.38
C ARG A 491 -22.70 -8.47 8.91
N PHE A 492 -22.68 -7.80 7.75
CA PHE A 492 -23.89 -7.20 7.19
C PHE A 492 -24.96 -8.26 6.92
N GLU A 493 -24.60 -9.37 6.24
CA GLU A 493 -25.55 -10.45 5.95
C GLU A 493 -26.15 -11.04 7.23
N ARG A 494 -25.29 -11.27 8.23
CA ARG A 494 -25.67 -11.77 9.56
C ARG A 494 -26.74 -10.89 10.21
N GLU A 495 -26.45 -9.59 10.32
CA GLU A 495 -27.34 -8.64 10.98
C GLU A 495 -28.63 -8.39 10.18
N ALA A 496 -28.54 -8.30 8.85
CA ALA A 496 -29.69 -8.12 7.98
C ALA A 496 -30.63 -9.34 8.02
N SER A 497 -30.08 -10.55 8.09
CA SER A 497 -30.87 -11.79 8.22
C SER A 497 -31.59 -11.85 9.56
N ALA A 498 -30.87 -11.56 10.65
CA ALA A 498 -31.43 -11.52 11.99
C ALA A 498 -32.50 -10.42 12.18
N ALA A 499 -32.45 -9.34 11.38
CA ALA A 499 -33.45 -8.27 11.34
C ALA A 499 -34.57 -8.50 10.31
N GLY A 500 -34.58 -9.62 9.58
CA GLY A 500 -35.59 -9.93 8.57
C GLY A 500 -35.53 -9.09 7.28
N ARG A 501 -34.40 -8.42 7.01
CA ARG A 501 -34.20 -7.55 5.84
C ARG A 501 -33.77 -8.34 4.59
N LYS A 502 -34.69 -9.16 4.08
CA LYS A 502 -34.42 -10.10 2.98
C LYS A 502 -33.89 -9.44 1.69
N ASP A 503 -34.42 -8.28 1.31
CA ASP A 503 -34.01 -7.61 0.06
C ASP A 503 -32.59 -7.04 0.14
N SER A 504 -32.24 -6.36 1.23
CA SER A 504 -30.89 -5.82 1.44
C SER A 504 -29.88 -6.95 1.58
N ARG A 505 -30.23 -8.01 2.33
CA ARG A 505 -29.39 -9.22 2.43
C ARG A 505 -29.08 -9.79 1.05
N ARG A 506 -30.09 -9.96 0.19
CA ARG A 506 -29.88 -10.51 -1.16
C ARG A 506 -28.93 -9.65 -2.00
N ARG A 507 -29.10 -8.32 -2.00
CA ARG A 507 -28.24 -7.42 -2.78
C ARG A 507 -26.79 -7.46 -2.29
N VAL A 508 -26.57 -7.49 -0.98
CA VAL A 508 -25.23 -7.59 -0.39
C VAL A 508 -24.61 -8.97 -0.65
N ALA A 509 -25.39 -10.05 -0.58
CA ALA A 509 -24.90 -11.39 -0.93
C ALA A 509 -24.50 -11.53 -2.40
N ASP A 510 -25.25 -10.90 -3.31
CA ASP A 510 -24.89 -10.84 -4.72
C ASP A 510 -23.60 -10.00 -4.92
N ALA A 511 -23.38 -8.95 -4.12
CA ALA A 511 -22.15 -8.15 -4.16
C ALA A 511 -20.94 -8.91 -3.61
N LEU A 512 -21.06 -9.55 -2.45
CA LEU A 512 -20.04 -10.42 -1.86
C LEU A 512 -19.62 -11.51 -2.84
N ALA A 513 -20.58 -12.16 -3.51
CA ALA A 513 -20.29 -13.20 -4.49
C ALA A 513 -19.47 -12.68 -5.69
N ARG A 514 -19.78 -11.49 -6.19
CA ARG A 514 -19.00 -10.85 -7.28
C ARG A 514 -17.59 -10.50 -6.82
N LEU A 515 -17.44 -9.98 -5.60
CA LEU A 515 -16.13 -9.66 -5.03
C LEU A 515 -15.30 -10.92 -4.81
N ALA A 516 -15.90 -12.00 -4.30
CA ALA A 516 -15.26 -13.30 -4.12
C ALA A 516 -14.79 -13.90 -5.47
N GLU A 517 -15.66 -13.91 -6.48
CA GLU A 517 -15.30 -14.39 -7.83
C GLU A 517 -14.15 -13.57 -8.44
N TRP A 518 -14.17 -12.25 -8.23
CA TRP A 518 -13.07 -11.39 -8.65
C TRP A 518 -11.79 -11.66 -7.87
N TRP A 519 -11.84 -11.91 -6.56
CA TRP A 519 -10.67 -12.13 -5.73
C TRP A 519 -9.99 -13.49 -6.03
N ASP A 520 -10.79 -14.56 -6.13
CA ASP A 520 -10.28 -15.93 -6.31
C ASP A 520 -9.53 -16.11 -7.63
N GLN A 521 -9.71 -15.23 -8.61
CA GLN A 521 -8.95 -15.27 -9.88
C GLN A 521 -7.44 -15.08 -9.68
N PHE A 522 -7.01 -14.48 -8.54
CA PHE A 522 -5.62 -14.17 -8.25
C PHE A 522 -4.87 -15.28 -7.50
N ALA A 523 -5.56 -16.37 -7.16
CA ALA A 523 -4.99 -17.58 -6.57
C ALA A 523 -4.14 -17.33 -5.30
N SER A 524 -4.61 -16.45 -4.40
CA SER A 524 -3.94 -16.15 -3.13
C SER A 524 -3.70 -17.39 -2.26
N THR A 525 -4.56 -18.40 -2.34
CA THR A 525 -4.45 -19.66 -1.57
C THR A 525 -3.46 -20.68 -2.14
N GLU A 526 -3.00 -20.49 -3.37
CA GLU A 526 -2.08 -21.42 -4.04
C GLU A 526 -0.60 -21.09 -3.76
N VAL A 527 -0.34 -19.92 -3.20
CA VAL A 527 1.01 -19.40 -2.98
C VAL A 527 1.44 -19.68 -1.54
N SER A 528 2.42 -20.56 -1.36
CA SER A 528 2.87 -21.00 -0.03
C SER A 528 3.62 -19.94 0.78
N SER A 529 4.08 -18.87 0.14
CA SER A 529 4.85 -17.80 0.80
C SER A 529 3.98 -16.80 1.57
N ILE A 530 2.65 -16.88 1.42
CA ILE A 530 1.67 -15.99 2.06
C ILE A 530 0.54 -16.78 2.72
N GLU A 531 -0.14 -16.16 3.69
CA GLU A 531 -1.38 -16.67 4.23
C GLU A 531 -2.55 -16.20 3.35
N GLY A 532 -2.95 -17.05 2.41
CA GLY A 532 -3.97 -16.73 1.41
C GLY A 532 -5.40 -16.75 1.96
N ILE A 533 -6.26 -15.86 1.43
CA ILE A 533 -7.70 -15.82 1.76
C ILE A 533 -8.50 -16.36 0.57
N SER A 534 -9.47 -17.24 0.85
CA SER A 534 -10.43 -17.76 -0.13
C SER A 534 -11.73 -16.95 -0.10
N GLY A 535 -12.05 -16.26 -1.20
CA GLY A 535 -13.29 -15.51 -1.34
C GLY A 535 -14.52 -16.43 -1.38
N ARG A 536 -14.42 -17.58 -2.07
CA ARG A 536 -15.50 -18.58 -2.10
C ARG A 536 -15.83 -19.10 -0.71
N GLU A 537 -14.82 -19.45 0.07
CA GLU A 537 -15.02 -19.97 1.43
C GLU A 537 -15.68 -18.91 2.33
N ALA A 538 -15.21 -17.65 2.25
CA ALA A 538 -15.82 -16.54 2.97
C ALA A 538 -17.31 -16.35 2.58
N CYS A 539 -17.64 -16.47 1.29
CA CYS A 539 -19.01 -16.36 0.81
C CYS A 539 -19.91 -17.53 1.26
N GLU A 540 -19.40 -18.77 1.20
CA GLU A 540 -20.13 -19.96 1.64
C GLU A 540 -20.37 -19.95 3.16
N SER A 541 -19.35 -19.60 3.94
CA SER A 541 -19.43 -19.45 5.39
C SER A 541 -20.46 -18.37 5.79
N SER A 542 -20.37 -17.17 5.18
CA SER A 542 -21.32 -16.08 5.41
C SER A 542 -22.76 -16.48 5.14
N ARG A 543 -23.01 -17.11 3.97
CA ARG A 543 -24.36 -17.52 3.57
C ARG A 543 -24.95 -18.53 4.54
N HIS A 544 -24.16 -19.51 4.95
CA HIS A 544 -24.59 -20.54 5.90
C HIS A 544 -25.00 -19.92 7.23
N VAL A 545 -24.16 -19.06 7.82
CA VAL A 545 -24.45 -18.33 9.06
C VAL A 545 -25.70 -17.47 8.92
N ALA A 546 -25.83 -16.74 7.82
CA ALA A 546 -26.97 -15.86 7.59
C ALA A 546 -28.28 -16.64 7.37
N ASP A 547 -28.25 -17.81 6.71
CA ASP A 547 -29.43 -18.67 6.54
C ASP A 547 -29.95 -19.19 7.87
N VAL A 548 -29.05 -19.68 8.73
CA VAL A 548 -29.41 -20.16 10.08
C VAL A 548 -30.05 -19.05 10.91
N LEU A 549 -29.52 -17.83 10.87
CA LEU A 549 -30.12 -16.69 11.57
C LEU A 549 -31.44 -16.23 10.94
N GLY A 550 -31.61 -16.39 9.64
CA GLY A 550 -32.89 -16.14 8.97
C GLY A 550 -33.97 -17.12 9.45
N LEU A 551 -33.63 -18.40 9.56
CA LEU A 551 -34.51 -19.43 10.12
C LEU A 551 -34.82 -19.19 11.59
N TRP A 552 -33.83 -18.76 12.39
CA TRP A 552 -34.04 -18.34 13.78
C TRP A 552 -35.04 -17.18 13.86
N HIS A 553 -34.89 -16.16 13.02
CA HIS A 553 -35.81 -15.02 12.97
C HIS A 553 -37.25 -15.44 12.61
N GLU A 554 -37.41 -16.33 11.64
CA GLU A 554 -38.72 -16.87 11.24
C GLU A 554 -39.36 -17.76 12.32
N ALA A 555 -38.54 -18.51 13.07
CA ALA A 555 -38.99 -19.40 14.13
C ALA A 555 -39.44 -18.65 15.41
N GLY A 556 -39.00 -17.41 15.61
CA GLY A 556 -39.41 -16.56 16.73
C GLY A 556 -39.19 -17.25 18.10
N THR A 557 -40.27 -17.47 18.87
CA THR A 557 -40.18 -18.10 20.20
C THR A 557 -39.72 -19.57 20.16
N ALA A 558 -39.88 -20.27 19.04
CA ALA A 558 -39.44 -21.67 18.90
C ALA A 558 -37.91 -21.80 18.76
N ALA A 559 -37.20 -20.69 18.56
CA ALA A 559 -35.77 -20.66 18.32
C ALA A 559 -34.92 -20.74 19.62
N GLY A 560 -35.56 -20.61 20.79
CA GLY A 560 -34.92 -20.83 22.10
C GLY A 560 -34.81 -22.31 22.50
N ASP A 561 -35.29 -23.25 21.68
CA ASP A 561 -35.24 -24.69 21.95
C ASP A 561 -33.92 -25.30 21.47
N MET A 562 -33.23 -26.08 22.31
CA MET A 562 -32.04 -26.85 21.91
C MET A 562 -32.32 -27.81 20.74
N ALA A 563 -33.57 -28.30 20.62
CA ALA A 563 -33.98 -29.15 19.50
C ALA A 563 -34.05 -28.40 18.16
N PHE A 564 -34.21 -27.07 18.16
CA PHE A 564 -34.08 -26.24 16.97
C PHE A 564 -32.62 -26.20 16.53
N TRP A 565 -31.70 -25.85 17.43
CA TRP A 565 -30.27 -25.73 17.11
C TRP A 565 -29.66 -27.07 16.69
N ARG A 566 -29.94 -28.17 17.40
CA ARG A 566 -29.47 -29.51 16.97
C ARG A 566 -29.83 -29.87 15.53
N ARG A 567 -30.97 -29.40 15.00
CA ARG A 567 -31.39 -29.68 13.61
C ARG A 567 -30.70 -28.81 12.56
N HIS A 568 -30.20 -27.64 12.96
CA HIS A 568 -29.64 -26.63 12.04
C HIS A 568 -28.13 -26.44 12.20
N VAL A 569 -27.52 -27.09 13.20
CA VAL A 569 -26.11 -26.99 13.57
C VAL A 569 -25.27 -28.19 13.08
N ASP A 570 -25.89 -29.26 12.56
CA ASP A 570 -25.21 -30.41 11.93
C ASP A 570 -24.28 -30.02 10.74
N GLY A 571 -24.31 -28.77 10.30
CA GLY A 571 -23.43 -28.19 9.28
C GLY A 571 -22.23 -27.38 9.79
N PHE A 572 -22.13 -27.08 11.08
CA PHE A 572 -21.01 -26.28 11.62
C PHE A 572 -19.77 -27.14 11.77
N ARG A 573 -18.76 -26.88 10.94
CA ARG A 573 -17.49 -27.63 10.91
C ARG A 573 -16.31 -26.86 11.51
N SER A 574 -16.53 -25.63 11.96
CA SER A 574 -15.48 -24.76 12.50
C SER A 574 -15.96 -23.95 13.70
N ALA A 575 -15.01 -23.53 14.53
CA ALA A 575 -15.24 -22.63 15.66
C ALA A 575 -15.76 -21.27 15.20
N GLU A 576 -15.35 -20.81 14.02
CA GLU A 576 -15.78 -19.56 13.42
C GLU A 576 -17.29 -19.54 13.13
N ALA A 577 -17.85 -20.64 12.61
CA ALA A 577 -19.28 -20.74 12.32
C ALA A 577 -20.12 -20.64 13.62
N TYR A 578 -19.73 -21.38 14.66
CA TYR A 578 -20.35 -21.28 15.99
C TYR A 578 -20.21 -19.87 16.56
N GLY A 579 -19.00 -19.33 16.55
CA GLY A 579 -18.70 -18.01 17.08
C GLY A 579 -19.54 -16.92 16.43
N SER A 580 -19.65 -16.95 15.09
CA SER A 580 -20.40 -15.98 14.31
C SER A 580 -21.90 -15.99 14.63
N VAL A 581 -22.50 -17.17 14.76
CA VAL A 581 -23.94 -17.29 15.08
C VAL A 581 -24.23 -16.92 16.52
N VAL A 582 -23.41 -17.37 17.48
CA VAL A 582 -23.53 -16.97 18.89
C VAL A 582 -23.42 -15.45 19.00
N GLU A 583 -22.45 -14.83 18.32
CA GLU A 583 -22.31 -13.39 18.32
C GLU A 583 -23.55 -12.68 17.76
N GLY A 584 -24.09 -13.15 16.64
CA GLY A 584 -25.34 -12.64 16.07
C GLY A 584 -26.54 -12.74 17.02
N LEU A 585 -26.66 -13.83 17.78
CA LEU A 585 -27.71 -14.00 18.80
C LEU A 585 -27.53 -13.04 19.99
N LEU A 586 -26.28 -12.86 20.45
CA LEU A 586 -25.95 -11.90 21.49
C LEU A 586 -26.25 -10.46 21.05
N ASP A 587 -25.98 -10.10 19.79
CA ASP A 587 -26.30 -8.79 19.20
C ASP A 587 -27.81 -8.53 19.13
N GLN A 588 -28.62 -9.59 18.98
CA GLN A 588 -30.08 -9.49 19.01
C GLN A 588 -30.67 -9.52 20.42
N GLY A 589 -29.87 -9.84 21.44
CA GLY A 589 -30.30 -9.94 22.83
C GLY A 589 -31.00 -11.26 23.18
N ASP A 590 -30.94 -12.28 22.31
CA ASP A 590 -31.49 -13.61 22.62
C ASP A 590 -30.47 -14.43 23.40
N LEU A 591 -30.41 -14.15 24.70
CA LEU A 591 -29.50 -14.84 25.63
C LEU A 591 -29.83 -16.32 25.78
N VAL A 592 -31.08 -16.74 25.57
CA VAL A 592 -31.46 -18.15 25.73
C VAL A 592 -30.92 -18.98 24.58
N ALA A 593 -31.13 -18.53 23.34
CA ALA A 593 -30.58 -19.19 22.16
C ALA A 593 -29.04 -19.17 22.15
N ALA A 594 -28.43 -18.02 22.50
CA ALA A 594 -26.97 -17.91 22.58
C ALA A 594 -26.37 -18.88 23.61
N MET A 595 -27.01 -19.02 24.79
CA MET A 595 -26.59 -20.00 25.79
C MET A 595 -26.71 -21.43 25.26
N GLY A 596 -27.84 -21.78 24.63
CA GLY A 596 -28.05 -23.12 24.07
C GLY A 596 -26.98 -23.49 23.03
N LEU A 597 -26.63 -22.55 22.15
CA LEU A 597 -25.62 -22.78 21.13
C LEU A 597 -24.19 -22.83 21.69
N LEU A 598 -23.88 -22.04 22.72
CA LEU A 598 -22.62 -22.17 23.47
C LEU A 598 -22.50 -23.58 24.08
N MET A 599 -23.56 -24.10 24.71
CA MET A 599 -23.49 -25.44 25.31
C MET A 599 -23.35 -26.54 24.26
N GLN A 600 -24.00 -26.38 23.10
CA GLN A 600 -23.81 -27.29 21.98
C GLN A 600 -22.36 -27.26 21.47
N TRP A 601 -21.76 -26.09 21.31
CA TRP A 601 -20.34 -25.96 20.92
C TRP A 601 -19.42 -26.63 21.94
N LEU A 602 -19.65 -26.40 23.24
CA LEU A 602 -18.86 -27.04 24.30
C LEU A 602 -18.96 -28.57 24.24
N SER A 603 -20.14 -29.12 23.95
CA SER A 603 -20.34 -30.57 23.78
C SER A 603 -19.66 -31.17 22.55
N GLN A 604 -19.14 -30.34 21.64
CA GLN A 604 -18.41 -30.74 20.44
C GLN A 604 -16.93 -30.34 20.54
N SER A 605 -16.43 -30.00 21.74
CA SER A 605 -15.10 -29.43 21.95
C SER A 605 -13.93 -30.38 21.64
N ASP A 606 -14.20 -31.68 21.49
CA ASP A 606 -13.24 -32.68 21.04
C ASP A 606 -13.02 -32.64 19.51
N GLU A 607 -14.05 -32.31 18.75
CA GLU A 607 -14.00 -32.23 17.28
C GLU A 607 -13.73 -30.79 16.79
N ILE A 608 -14.27 -29.79 17.51
CA ILE A 608 -14.19 -28.38 17.14
C ILE A 608 -13.52 -27.60 18.27
N PRO A 609 -12.41 -26.90 18.01
CA PRO A 609 -11.71 -26.17 19.06
C PRO A 609 -12.58 -25.07 19.68
N LEU A 610 -12.37 -24.78 20.97
CA LEU A 610 -13.10 -23.71 21.68
C LEU A 610 -12.59 -22.30 21.33
N ALA A 611 -11.52 -22.18 20.54
CA ALA A 611 -11.01 -20.92 20.04
C ALA A 611 -10.25 -21.15 18.74
N GLU A 612 -10.56 -20.34 17.73
CA GLU A 612 -9.91 -20.33 16.43
C GLU A 612 -9.95 -18.90 15.86
N GLY A 613 -8.79 -18.39 15.43
CA GLY A 613 -8.66 -17.03 14.93
C GLY A 613 -9.21 -15.97 15.90
N LYS A 614 -10.18 -15.17 15.42
CA LYS A 614 -10.82 -14.08 16.18
C LYS A 614 -12.00 -14.54 17.03
N HIS A 615 -12.48 -15.78 16.86
CA HIS A 615 -13.65 -16.31 17.55
C HIS A 615 -13.24 -17.20 18.73
N SER A 616 -13.72 -16.85 19.92
CA SER A 616 -13.40 -17.58 21.14
C SER A 616 -14.66 -17.83 21.95
N PHE A 617 -14.95 -19.10 22.20
CA PHE A 617 -15.99 -19.53 23.14
C PHE A 617 -15.88 -18.77 24.46
N HIS A 618 -14.65 -18.60 24.94
CA HIS A 618 -14.33 -17.97 26.21
C HIS A 618 -14.81 -16.52 26.30
N GLU A 619 -14.53 -15.71 25.27
CA GLU A 619 -14.92 -14.31 25.25
C GLU A 619 -16.43 -14.16 25.01
N LEU A 620 -17.04 -15.04 24.22
CA LEU A 620 -18.50 -15.07 24.00
C LEU A 620 -19.26 -15.46 25.27
N ALA A 621 -18.78 -16.43 26.05
CA ALA A 621 -19.35 -16.80 27.34
C ALA A 621 -19.27 -15.63 28.35
N ILE A 622 -18.14 -14.93 28.39
CA ILE A 622 -17.96 -13.72 29.22
C ILE A 622 -18.91 -12.60 28.76
N ARG A 623 -19.05 -12.42 27.45
CA ARG A 623 -19.95 -11.43 26.86
C ARG A 623 -21.40 -11.74 27.18
N TRP A 624 -21.82 -13.00 27.06
CA TRP A 624 -23.14 -13.47 27.44
C TRP A 624 -23.45 -13.13 28.90
N MET A 625 -22.55 -13.49 29.82
CA MET A 625 -22.69 -13.20 31.24
C MET A 625 -22.76 -11.69 31.49
N ARG A 626 -21.94 -10.90 30.80
CA ARG A 626 -22.00 -9.44 30.92
C ARG A 626 -23.37 -8.90 30.50
N LEU A 627 -23.85 -9.27 29.32
CA LEU A 627 -25.13 -8.82 28.78
C LEU A 627 -26.30 -9.24 29.67
N HIS A 628 -26.28 -10.48 30.19
CA HIS A 628 -27.27 -10.97 31.15
C HIS A 628 -27.38 -10.08 32.38
N TRP A 629 -26.24 -9.65 32.93
CA TRP A 629 -26.20 -8.78 34.12
C TRP A 629 -26.41 -7.29 33.82
N THR A 630 -26.03 -6.80 32.64
CA THR A 630 -26.17 -5.38 32.24
C THR A 630 -27.46 -5.04 31.52
N SER A 631 -28.30 -6.04 31.20
CA SER A 631 -29.60 -5.83 30.56
C SER A 631 -30.55 -5.10 31.52
N ASP A 632 -30.43 -3.77 31.56
CA ASP A 632 -31.24 -2.91 32.41
C ASP A 632 -32.52 -2.52 31.67
N GLY A 633 -33.65 -2.99 32.20
CA GLY A 633 -34.91 -2.30 32.01
C GLY A 633 -34.82 -0.93 32.69
N ARG A 634 -34.46 0.11 31.94
CA ARG A 634 -34.73 1.51 32.32
C ARG A 634 -36.23 1.82 32.22
N GLY A 635 -37.03 1.08 32.98
CA GLY A 635 -38.46 1.30 33.18
C GLY A 635 -38.71 1.50 34.67
N GLU A 636 -39.20 2.69 35.01
CA GLU A 636 -39.62 3.10 36.35
C GLU A 636 -40.59 2.09 37.00
N GLU A 637 -40.69 2.18 38.34
CA GLU A 637 -41.64 1.51 39.25
C GLU A 637 -41.19 0.22 39.98
N GLY A 638 -40.30 0.38 40.97
CA GLY A 638 -40.60 0.25 42.41
C GLY A 638 -41.14 -1.06 43.00
N GLY A 639 -41.35 -2.13 42.23
CA GLY A 639 -41.90 -3.40 42.77
C GLY A 639 -41.58 -4.67 41.97
N ARG A 640 -40.85 -4.58 40.85
CA ARG A 640 -40.48 -5.73 39.98
C ARG A 640 -39.01 -6.17 40.09
N GLU A 641 -38.15 -5.46 40.80
CA GLU A 641 -36.69 -5.70 40.85
C GLU A 641 -36.27 -7.03 41.50
N VAL A 642 -36.97 -7.49 42.55
CA VAL A 642 -36.56 -8.68 43.31
C VAL A 642 -36.78 -9.98 42.51
N ALA A 643 -37.93 -10.11 41.85
CA ALA A 643 -38.26 -11.29 41.03
C ALA A 643 -37.39 -11.39 39.76
N ASP A 644 -37.00 -10.25 39.19
CA ASP A 644 -36.08 -10.23 38.03
C ASP A 644 -34.66 -10.63 38.45
N THR A 645 -34.23 -10.21 39.64
CA THR A 645 -32.93 -10.60 40.21
C THR A 645 -32.83 -12.09 40.53
N GLU A 646 -33.86 -12.68 41.17
CA GLU A 646 -33.88 -14.12 41.45
C GLU A 646 -33.84 -14.95 40.17
N ASN A 647 -34.59 -14.53 39.14
CA ASN A 647 -34.57 -15.17 37.83
C ASN A 647 -33.20 -15.06 37.13
N ARG A 648 -32.53 -13.90 37.22
CA ARG A 648 -31.16 -13.71 36.71
C ARG A 648 -30.16 -14.62 37.42
N TRP A 649 -30.32 -14.83 38.73
CA TRP A 649 -29.50 -15.74 39.52
C TRP A 649 -29.77 -17.20 39.19
N ALA A 650 -31.03 -17.59 39.01
CA ALA A 650 -31.40 -18.92 38.56
C ALA A 650 -30.79 -19.25 37.18
N ALA A 651 -30.84 -18.30 36.23
CA ALA A 651 -30.23 -18.47 34.91
C ALA A 651 -28.70 -18.51 34.96
N THR A 652 -28.07 -17.70 35.82
CA THR A 652 -26.62 -17.73 36.04
C THR A 652 -26.15 -19.06 36.61
N ARG A 653 -26.85 -19.58 37.62
CA ARG A 653 -26.55 -20.91 38.20
C ARG A 653 -26.68 -21.98 37.14
N ARG A 654 -27.80 -21.97 36.40
CA ARG A 654 -28.01 -22.91 35.29
C ARG A 654 -26.89 -22.85 34.24
N PHE A 655 -26.42 -21.66 33.88
CA PHE A 655 -25.31 -21.52 32.94
C PHE A 655 -24.00 -22.12 33.49
N LEU A 656 -23.67 -21.86 34.75
CA LEU A 656 -22.49 -22.43 35.40
C LEU A 656 -22.63 -23.95 35.57
N ASP A 657 -23.80 -24.45 35.94
CA ASP A 657 -24.10 -25.88 36.06
C ASP A 657 -23.92 -26.60 34.71
N TYR A 658 -24.31 -25.96 33.60
CA TYR A 658 -24.08 -26.51 32.27
C TYR A 658 -22.60 -26.49 31.85
N LEU A 659 -21.85 -25.44 32.22
CA LEU A 659 -20.40 -25.41 32.00
C LEU A 659 -19.67 -26.49 32.81
N GLU A 660 -20.13 -26.78 34.02
CA GLU A 660 -19.60 -27.87 34.86
C GLU A 660 -19.89 -29.23 34.24
N ALA A 661 -21.13 -29.44 33.80
CA ALA A 661 -21.55 -30.71 33.20
C ALA A 661 -20.89 -30.97 31.83
N GLY A 662 -20.71 -29.93 31.00
CA GLY A 662 -20.15 -30.05 29.65
C GLY A 662 -18.65 -29.78 29.54
N GLY A 663 -18.01 -29.29 30.59
CA GLY A 663 -16.60 -28.91 30.57
C GLY A 663 -15.63 -30.10 30.61
N GLU A 664 -16.09 -31.29 31.01
CA GLU A 664 -15.33 -32.54 31.06
C GLU A 664 -13.83 -32.35 31.40
N SER A 665 -12.92 -32.58 30.44
CA SER A 665 -11.47 -32.47 30.63
C SER A 665 -10.99 -31.03 30.88
N TYR A 666 -11.69 -30.01 30.35
CA TYR A 666 -11.40 -28.59 30.53
C TYR A 666 -11.76 -28.07 31.94
N TRP A 667 -12.65 -28.77 32.67
CA TRP A 667 -13.03 -28.39 34.04
C TRP A 667 -11.93 -28.71 35.07
N THR A 668 -11.05 -29.65 34.74
CA THR A 668 -9.98 -30.10 35.63
C THR A 668 -8.70 -29.27 35.44
N VAL A 669 -7.94 -29.08 36.52
CA VAL A 669 -6.63 -28.42 36.44
C VAL A 669 -5.67 -29.33 35.67
N PRO A 670 -5.11 -28.89 34.52
CA PRO A 670 -4.22 -29.73 33.74
C PRO A 670 -2.93 -30.06 34.52
N ARG A 671 -2.47 -31.29 34.41
CA ARG A 671 -1.13 -31.73 34.86
C ARG A 671 -0.24 -31.88 33.64
N LEU A 672 1.07 -31.68 33.82
CA LEU A 672 2.05 -31.95 32.78
C LEU A 672 2.06 -33.47 32.50
N GLU A 673 1.76 -33.85 31.27
CA GLU A 673 1.77 -35.23 30.79
C GLU A 673 2.81 -35.34 29.67
N LEU A 674 3.95 -35.97 29.96
CA LEU A 674 4.98 -36.31 28.98
C LEU A 674 4.85 -37.81 28.65
N LEU A 675 4.91 -38.15 27.37
CA LEU A 675 4.81 -39.51 26.80
C LEU A 675 5.81 -40.49 27.42
N SER A 676 6.91 -39.99 28.01
CA SER A 676 7.92 -40.80 28.70
C SER A 676 7.46 -41.46 30.01
N GLU A 677 6.29 -41.12 30.57
CA GLU A 677 5.78 -41.73 31.81
C GLU A 677 4.85 -42.95 31.59
N SER A 678 4.63 -43.38 30.34
CA SER A 678 3.63 -44.42 30.00
C SER A 678 4.17 -45.82 29.68
N VAL A 679 5.42 -46.15 30.05
CA VAL A 679 6.04 -47.46 29.75
C VAL A 679 6.14 -48.42 30.94
N ASP A 680 5.90 -47.99 32.19
CA ASP A 680 6.24 -48.84 33.35
C ASP A 680 5.10 -49.66 33.99
N GLU A 681 3.90 -49.72 33.41
CA GLU A 681 2.82 -50.56 33.97
C GLU A 681 2.03 -51.32 32.91
N GLU A 682 2.62 -52.36 32.31
CA GLU A 682 1.89 -53.57 31.87
C GLU A 682 2.88 -54.74 31.68
N GLU A 683 2.99 -55.61 32.69
CA GLU A 683 3.67 -56.90 32.60
C GLU A 683 2.91 -57.85 31.64
N SER A 684 3.62 -58.54 30.74
CA SER A 684 3.81 -60.01 30.76
C SER A 684 4.06 -60.63 29.36
N GLU A 685 5.12 -61.46 29.33
CA GLU A 685 5.27 -62.73 28.61
C GLU A 685 5.23 -62.79 27.07
N GLU A 686 6.39 -63.12 26.46
CA GLU A 686 6.62 -64.24 25.50
C GLU A 686 7.98 -63.99 24.80
N GLU A 687 9.04 -64.68 25.23
CA GLU A 687 9.62 -65.91 24.64
C GLU A 687 10.87 -65.62 23.78
N GLU A 688 11.94 -66.31 24.15
CA GLU A 688 13.23 -66.40 23.50
C GLU A 688 13.10 -67.09 22.14
N ASP A 689 13.85 -66.65 21.11
CA ASP A 689 14.61 -67.58 20.26
C ASP A 689 15.62 -66.90 19.31
N GLU A 690 16.89 -67.18 19.63
CA GLU A 690 18.03 -67.63 18.81
C GLU A 690 18.35 -67.14 17.37
N GLU A 691 19.65 -66.81 17.26
CA GLU A 691 20.63 -67.13 16.19
C GLU A 691 20.80 -66.28 14.91
N LYS A 692 21.92 -65.54 14.92
CA LYS A 692 23.02 -65.44 13.93
C LYS A 692 22.70 -65.37 12.42
N GLY A 693 23.18 -64.27 11.81
CA GLY A 693 23.39 -64.14 10.36
C GLY A 693 24.42 -63.06 10.00
N GLU A 694 25.65 -63.52 9.79
CA GLU A 694 26.77 -63.06 8.94
C GLU A 694 26.95 -61.58 8.49
N GLU A 695 28.22 -61.17 8.64
CA GLU A 695 28.89 -60.04 8.01
C GLU A 695 28.75 -60.03 6.47
N GLY A 696 28.45 -58.85 5.94
CA GLY A 696 28.60 -58.52 4.52
C GLY A 696 29.13 -57.10 4.38
N GLU A 697 30.44 -56.98 4.12
CA GLU A 697 31.15 -55.72 3.86
C GLU A 697 30.56 -54.95 2.66
N SER A 698 30.42 -53.64 2.82
CA SER A 698 30.57 -52.68 1.72
C SER A 698 31.20 -51.39 2.24
N ALA A 699 32.53 -51.34 2.14
CA ALA A 699 33.31 -50.13 2.29
C ALA A 699 32.94 -49.07 1.25
N LYS A 700 32.51 -47.88 1.71
CA LYS A 700 32.92 -46.60 1.10
C LYS A 700 33.21 -45.60 2.21
N GLY A 701 34.51 -45.34 2.37
CA GLY A 701 35.08 -44.52 3.41
C GLY A 701 34.66 -43.04 3.36
N GLY A 702 34.57 -42.47 4.56
CA GLY A 702 34.53 -41.03 4.80
C GLY A 702 35.82 -40.37 4.33
N ILE A 703 35.81 -39.87 3.10
CA ILE A 703 36.90 -39.13 2.44
C ILE A 703 36.94 -37.63 2.88
N TYR A 704 36.20 -37.23 3.93
CA TYR A 704 36.14 -35.84 4.38
C TYR A 704 36.51 -35.60 5.86
N GLY A 705 37.02 -36.61 6.59
CA GLY A 705 37.47 -36.44 7.98
C GLY A 705 38.84 -35.77 8.16
N ALA A 706 39.66 -35.70 7.12
CA ALA A 706 41.07 -35.27 7.23
C ALA A 706 41.31 -33.76 7.05
N ALA A 707 40.25 -32.93 6.99
CA ALA A 707 40.38 -31.47 6.84
C ALA A 707 40.16 -30.67 8.15
N TYR A 708 39.83 -31.34 9.26
CA TYR A 708 39.55 -30.68 10.54
C TYR A 708 40.30 -31.28 11.75
N GLU A 709 41.31 -32.12 11.53
CA GLU A 709 42.05 -32.80 12.61
C GLU A 709 43.11 -31.94 13.32
N ASN A 710 43.19 -30.62 13.06
CA ASN A 710 44.14 -29.72 13.75
C ASN A 710 43.66 -28.25 13.86
N VAL A 711 42.34 -28.01 13.98
CA VAL A 711 41.83 -26.67 14.30
C VAL A 711 41.28 -26.67 15.72
N VAL A 712 42.12 -26.27 16.68
CA VAL A 712 41.67 -25.90 18.02
C VAL A 712 40.99 -24.54 17.89
N TYR A 713 39.65 -24.51 17.97
CA TYR A 713 38.92 -23.25 18.12
C TYR A 713 39.32 -22.65 19.48
N ARG A 714 39.88 -21.45 19.44
CA ARG A 714 40.25 -20.69 20.63
C ARG A 714 39.14 -19.68 20.85
N ASP A 715 38.28 -19.99 21.82
CA ASP A 715 37.19 -19.13 22.24
C ASP A 715 37.73 -17.75 22.68
N THR A 716 37.20 -16.69 22.10
CA THR A 716 37.50 -15.29 22.49
C THR A 716 36.28 -14.58 23.07
N THR A 717 35.26 -15.32 23.51
CA THR A 717 34.09 -14.78 24.19
C THR A 717 33.99 -15.46 25.56
N ASP A 718 34.60 -14.85 26.57
CA ASP A 718 34.57 -15.31 27.96
C ASP A 718 33.17 -15.06 28.57
N ASP A 719 32.18 -15.88 28.17
CA ASP A 719 30.80 -15.81 28.66
C ASP A 719 30.39 -17.03 29.51
N GLY A 720 31.30 -17.96 29.77
CA GLY A 720 31.14 -19.00 30.80
C GLY A 720 30.05 -20.04 30.51
N ILE A 721 29.71 -20.26 29.23
CA ILE A 721 28.80 -21.32 28.80
C ILE A 721 29.59 -22.36 27.99
N GLU A 722 29.93 -23.49 28.60
CA GLU A 722 30.38 -24.68 27.88
C GLU A 722 29.15 -25.38 27.26
N GLY A 723 28.91 -25.17 25.97
CA GLY A 723 27.92 -25.93 25.21
C GLY A 723 28.53 -27.22 24.67
N GLU A 724 28.12 -28.38 25.19
CA GLU A 724 28.41 -29.68 24.59
C GLU A 724 27.64 -29.88 23.28
N LEU A 725 28.35 -30.35 22.25
CA LEU A 725 27.80 -30.78 20.96
C LEU A 725 27.08 -32.12 21.13
N PHE A 726 25.77 -32.12 20.87
CA PHE A 726 24.93 -33.23 20.40
C PHE A 726 25.18 -34.62 21.03
N GLU A 727 24.41 -34.95 22.07
CA GLU A 727 24.12 -36.35 22.40
C GLU A 727 23.17 -36.94 21.34
N THR A 728 23.69 -37.91 20.59
CA THR A 728 22.89 -38.85 19.79
C THR A 728 22.26 -39.89 20.72
N GLY A 729 21.15 -39.51 21.36
CA GLY A 729 20.14 -40.42 21.92
C GLY A 729 18.88 -40.35 21.04
N ALA A 730 18.11 -41.44 20.96
CA ALA A 730 16.90 -41.53 20.13
C ALA A 730 16.02 -40.28 20.29
N ALA A 731 15.61 -39.68 19.18
CA ALA A 731 14.85 -38.43 19.14
C ALA A 731 13.60 -38.52 20.03
N THR A 732 13.68 -37.96 21.25
CA THR A 732 12.52 -37.37 21.91
C THR A 732 12.06 -36.24 21.01
N ASP A 733 10.86 -36.37 20.46
CA ASP A 733 10.30 -35.48 19.46
C ASP A 733 10.28 -34.05 20.02
N ASP A 734 11.02 -33.11 19.41
CA ASP A 734 11.04 -31.67 19.80
C ASP A 734 9.63 -31.03 19.84
N PHE A 735 8.63 -31.73 19.30
CA PHE A 735 7.22 -31.36 19.27
C PHE A 735 6.43 -31.75 20.52
N GLU A 736 6.93 -32.62 21.40
CA GLU A 736 6.19 -33.11 22.58
C GLU A 736 5.87 -31.99 23.57
N LEU A 737 6.89 -31.20 23.94
CA LEU A 737 6.71 -30.04 24.82
C LEU A 737 5.82 -28.98 24.19
N THR A 738 5.87 -28.81 22.87
CA THR A 738 5.06 -27.83 22.14
C THR A 738 3.59 -28.27 22.13
N ALA A 739 3.30 -29.53 21.82
CA ALA A 739 1.96 -30.10 21.85
C ALA A 739 1.36 -30.06 23.26
N GLU A 740 2.16 -30.38 24.28
CA GLU A 740 1.73 -30.34 25.68
C GLU A 740 1.50 -28.90 26.18
N ALA A 741 2.35 -27.95 25.78
CA ALA A 741 2.15 -26.54 26.06
C ALA A 741 0.85 -26.01 25.43
N GLU A 742 0.51 -26.42 24.20
CA GLU A 742 -0.76 -26.08 23.58
C GLU A 742 -1.96 -26.66 24.34
N ARG A 743 -1.91 -27.94 24.73
CA ARG A 743 -2.98 -28.62 25.50
C ARG A 743 -3.24 -27.91 26.82
N ILE A 744 -2.18 -27.63 27.59
CA ILE A 744 -2.26 -26.92 28.87
C ILE A 744 -2.81 -25.51 28.66
N SER A 745 -2.32 -24.79 27.64
CA SER A 745 -2.76 -23.42 27.34
C SER A 745 -4.26 -23.34 27.03
N LYS A 746 -4.78 -24.29 26.24
CA LYS A 746 -6.22 -24.40 25.92
C LYS A 746 -7.06 -24.63 27.19
N ARG A 747 -6.64 -25.52 28.09
CA ARG A 747 -7.34 -25.78 29.37
C ARG A 747 -7.26 -24.60 30.35
N LEU A 748 -6.10 -23.95 30.45
CA LEU A 748 -5.95 -22.76 31.29
C LEU A 748 -6.81 -21.58 30.81
N ALA A 749 -7.00 -21.43 29.50
CA ALA A 749 -7.90 -20.42 28.94
C ALA A 749 -9.35 -20.62 29.42
N PHE A 750 -9.81 -21.88 29.49
CA PHE A 750 -11.13 -22.24 30.00
C PHE A 750 -11.29 -21.93 31.49
N LEU A 751 -10.34 -22.35 32.33
CA LEU A 751 -10.36 -22.07 33.77
C LEU A 751 -10.27 -20.57 34.07
N ARG A 752 -9.48 -19.82 33.30
CA ARG A 752 -9.39 -18.36 33.41
C ARG A 752 -10.74 -17.70 33.09
N MET A 753 -11.45 -18.21 32.08
CA MET A 753 -12.80 -17.75 31.75
C MET A 753 -13.76 -18.03 32.91
N LEU A 754 -13.76 -19.25 33.46
CA LEU A 754 -14.58 -19.64 34.60
C LEU A 754 -14.38 -18.70 35.81
N ALA A 755 -13.12 -18.42 36.15
CA ALA A 755 -12.78 -17.51 37.23
C ALA A 755 -13.30 -16.08 36.97
N ARG A 756 -13.28 -15.61 35.71
CA ARG A 756 -13.88 -14.30 35.34
C ARG A 756 -15.39 -14.33 35.50
N LEU A 757 -16.07 -15.41 35.09
CA LEU A 757 -17.52 -15.58 35.24
C LEU A 757 -17.92 -15.58 36.73
N TRP A 758 -17.24 -16.35 37.58
CA TRP A 758 -17.49 -16.35 39.02
C TRP A 758 -17.26 -14.99 39.65
N ARG A 759 -16.21 -14.27 39.25
CA ARG A 759 -15.97 -12.90 39.72
C ARG A 759 -17.08 -11.95 39.30
N MET A 760 -17.63 -12.09 38.10
CA MET A 760 -18.76 -11.29 37.63
C MET A 760 -20.04 -11.61 38.42
N ALA A 761 -20.33 -12.89 38.64
CA ALA A 761 -21.44 -13.34 39.46
C ALA A 761 -21.31 -12.80 40.90
N ALA A 762 -20.13 -12.93 41.52
CA ALA A 762 -19.87 -12.46 42.87
C ALA A 762 -20.00 -10.93 43.01
N ARG A 763 -19.56 -10.17 42.00
CA ARG A 763 -19.77 -8.71 41.97
C ARG A 763 -21.25 -8.35 41.92
N ALA A 764 -22.01 -9.02 41.05
CA ALA A 764 -23.46 -8.82 40.98
C ALA A 764 -24.16 -9.16 42.31
N ALA A 765 -23.68 -10.16 43.05
CA ALA A 765 -24.17 -10.49 44.39
C ALA A 765 -23.83 -9.44 45.46
N ILE A 766 -22.73 -8.68 45.30
CA ILE A 766 -22.31 -7.61 46.23
C ILE A 766 -23.05 -6.30 45.94
N ASP A 767 -23.34 -6.01 44.68
CA ASP A 767 -24.04 -4.78 44.25
C ASP A 767 -25.56 -4.84 44.53
N LEU A 768 -26.09 -5.98 44.96
CA LEU A 768 -27.46 -6.16 45.44
C LEU A 768 -27.59 -5.71 46.90
N PRO A 769 -28.60 -4.88 47.26
CA PRO A 769 -28.81 -4.50 48.66
C PRO A 769 -29.06 -5.75 49.52
N PRO A 770 -28.41 -5.87 50.70
CA PRO A 770 -28.59 -7.02 51.56
C PRO A 770 -30.03 -7.03 52.10
N GLY A 771 -30.84 -7.96 51.59
CA GLY A 771 -32.09 -8.49 52.13
C GLY A 771 -33.04 -7.53 52.88
N THR A 772 -34.23 -7.31 52.32
CA THR A 772 -35.45 -7.31 53.15
C THR A 772 -36.00 -8.71 53.27
#